data_AF-A0AAF0AW08-F1
#
_entry.id   AF-A0AAF0AW08-F1
#
_cell.length_a   1.000
_cell.length_b   1.000
_cell.length_c   1.000
_cell.angle_alpha   90.00
_cell.angle_beta   90.00
_cell.angle_gamma   90.00
#
_symmetry.space_group_name_H-M   'P 1'
#
loop_
_entity.id
_entity.type
_entity.pdbx_description
1 polymer ?
#
loop_
_entity_poly.entity_id
_entity_poly.type
_entity_poly.pdbx_seq_one_letter_code
_entity_poly.pdbx_strand_id
1 'polypeptide(L)'
;MARLLTKSTQVIDFLSDQLSRRSARHFWETQENLESSNPLLQEPPENYNSLNISDLPPLSRSVTVAENEQSGDAVKLGTFEGCFIPTTLNVLSILLYLRFPWIVGEAGVLKTLLMLVISYTIGFLTSLSISAICTNGMVRGGGAYYAVSRSIGPEMGGSIGFIFFVGQILNTGMNISGFVEPVIGLVGKNSGTILKLIPEGFWWNFAYTTVVLILCCSLCCLGSATFARASNALFILIILSTISIPISAMLVRPFKNPSLDLYFTGLKLSTFVENLRSSYTKDLNSNLQESFKSTFGVFFPATAGLLAGASMSGDLKAPSRAIPKGTLTSLFTTFLLYLTVILCIGASVTRSGLLFDMEVLEHISLHPLLIISGILASGAFSSFMGIFGAAKLLQAIARDDLIPGLFLFAKGSEQQDIPFRAIFLTYAITQLSLYWDINMLSSMITMTFLLTFGFINLACLLLRLSSTPNFRPTFSFFNRFTTGFGCALSFGIMFYIDRINAFASFLIAGLLIFVIYFTSPPKNWGDVSQGIIYHQLRKYLLHTNKTKENIKYWRPQILLLVNNPNRSENIIRFCNSLKKGSLYILGHVIVSKDFQASMEELRKQQQLWHEFILKRDIKGFVDLTVAPDEVWGIRGLISSAGLGGIRPNIAVLTFINTRYKKVDAAKHKALKDDDDSSSMRDMSDSHIAEHAILPVKWVQILEDILAGLVDVMVTYGFDRLQWPQTKGTKRYIDMFPVHMASNLESHTNRTRPLYATNLETYTMVFQLSWILHTSPEWKQGCTLRLLTIVEHENEIEAEKRSLEQLLETFRMKAEVKVLCLSLSNLDAYRYILKNEPISPEKSADIEVMLNDDPWWNDLSRHRNNSTAFSRNNIIHRKQSDFSFGPSSARQRSAPPLSIPLSFRLGQSLKQAHPFSQPSSVDDEDGAPPKAHRYYSDNTLETPYDVRSQSSNSSDDQSMENQKESPDMDANFTFNDLSSRAQYIIMNEMIKEHTKETAVLFTVLPAPHAKTYQNFTKSEQYVDDLLIFMKGLPPCGLIHSKSLTITTAL
;
A
#
# COMPACT_ATOMS: atom_id res chain seq x y z
N MET A 1 -4.87 30.81 16.26
CA MET A 1 -3.99 29.79 15.61
C MET A 1 -4.26 28.36 16.07
N ALA A 2 -4.23 28.01 17.37
CA ALA A 2 -4.41 26.62 17.83
C ALA A 2 -5.73 25.94 17.38
N ARG A 3 -6.85 26.68 17.30
CA ARG A 3 -8.14 26.21 16.74
C ARG A 3 -8.14 26.02 15.21
N LEU A 4 -7.31 26.79 14.49
CA LEU A 4 -7.14 26.63 13.04
C LEU A 4 -6.27 25.40 12.75
N LEU A 5 -5.22 25.18 13.57
CA LEU A 5 -4.35 24.01 13.47
C LEU A 5 -5.05 22.69 13.81
N THR A 6 -5.99 22.69 14.77
CA THR A 6 -6.82 21.51 15.10
C THR A 6 -7.86 21.20 14.03
N LYS A 7 -8.49 22.23 13.45
CA LYS A 7 -9.40 22.03 12.30
C LYS A 7 -8.64 21.58 11.05
N SER A 8 -7.42 22.07 10.81
CA SER A 8 -6.60 21.59 9.69
C SER A 8 -6.11 20.16 9.91
N THR A 9 -5.77 19.75 11.15
CA THR A 9 -5.44 18.34 11.42
C THR A 9 -6.66 17.44 11.26
N GLN A 10 -7.86 17.86 11.70
CA GLN A 10 -9.08 17.08 11.48
C GLN A 10 -9.44 16.94 10.01
N VAL A 11 -9.25 17.98 9.20
CA VAL A 11 -9.46 17.90 7.74
C VAL A 11 -8.39 17.04 7.08
N ILE A 12 -7.13 17.14 7.51
CA ILE A 12 -6.04 16.28 7.01
C ILE A 12 -6.27 14.82 7.41
N ASP A 13 -6.71 14.54 8.64
CA ASP A 13 -7.01 13.20 9.11
C ASP A 13 -8.25 12.63 8.42
N PHE A 14 -9.28 13.45 8.20
CA PHE A 14 -10.46 13.06 7.43
C PHE A 14 -10.11 12.79 5.97
N LEU A 15 -9.32 13.65 5.33
CA LEU A 15 -8.84 13.44 3.97
C LEU A 15 -7.91 12.23 3.90
N SER A 16 -7.00 12.05 4.85
CA SER A 16 -6.09 10.90 4.96
C SER A 16 -6.87 9.60 5.12
N ASP A 17 -7.90 9.59 5.96
CA ASP A 17 -8.77 8.43 6.19
C ASP A 17 -9.63 8.13 4.94
N GLN A 18 -10.20 9.15 4.29
CA GLN A 18 -10.93 8.97 3.03
C GLN A 18 -10.02 8.50 1.88
N LEU A 19 -8.81 9.06 1.77
CA LEU A 19 -7.79 8.67 0.80
C LEU A 19 -7.30 7.24 1.08
N SER A 20 -7.11 6.88 2.35
CA SER A 20 -6.72 5.53 2.75
C SER A 20 -7.83 4.52 2.44
N ARG A 21 -9.10 4.85 2.73
CA ARG A 21 -10.26 3.98 2.44
C ARG A 21 -10.50 3.81 0.95
N ARG A 22 -10.34 4.88 0.16
CA ARG A 22 -10.48 4.82 -1.30
C ARG A 22 -9.28 4.12 -1.94
N SER A 23 -8.06 4.34 -1.44
CA SER A 23 -6.87 3.63 -1.91
C SER A 23 -6.93 2.13 -1.58
N ALA A 24 -7.41 1.77 -0.38
CA ALA A 24 -7.64 0.38 -0.01
C ALA A 24 -8.71 -0.26 -0.91
N ARG A 25 -9.87 0.40 -1.09
CA ARG A 25 -10.91 -0.08 -2.03
C ARG A 25 -10.38 -0.20 -3.45
N HIS A 26 -9.68 0.80 -3.96
CA HIS A 26 -9.06 0.77 -5.29
C HIS A 26 -8.06 -0.37 -5.41
N PHE A 27 -7.20 -0.59 -4.42
CA PHE A 27 -6.24 -1.71 -4.41
C PHE A 27 -6.96 -3.07 -4.52
N TRP A 28 -7.99 -3.28 -3.71
CA TRP A 28 -8.74 -4.54 -3.68
C TRP A 28 -9.62 -4.75 -4.91
N GLU A 29 -10.32 -3.72 -5.39
CA GLU A 29 -11.07 -3.78 -6.65
C GLU A 29 -10.12 -4.02 -7.83
N THR A 30 -8.91 -3.45 -7.83
CA THR A 30 -7.90 -3.77 -8.85
C THR A 30 -7.45 -5.23 -8.77
N GLN A 31 -7.29 -5.77 -7.57
CA GLN A 31 -6.90 -7.16 -7.34
C GLN A 31 -8.00 -8.15 -7.74
N GLU A 32 -9.25 -7.87 -7.38
CA GLU A 32 -10.44 -8.64 -7.79
C GLU A 32 -10.61 -8.64 -9.31
N ASN A 33 -10.36 -7.50 -9.96
CA ASN A 33 -10.33 -7.39 -11.42
C ASN A 33 -9.17 -8.17 -12.06
N LEU A 34 -7.99 -8.22 -11.43
CA LEU A 34 -6.86 -9.02 -11.90
C LEU A 34 -7.15 -10.52 -11.79
N GLU A 35 -7.73 -10.96 -10.68
CA GLU A 35 -8.11 -12.36 -10.44
C GLU A 35 -9.24 -12.83 -11.37
N SER A 36 -10.23 -11.98 -11.65
CA SER A 36 -11.32 -12.26 -12.61
C SER A 36 -10.90 -12.18 -14.08
N SER A 37 -9.80 -11.48 -14.39
CA SER A 37 -9.32 -11.29 -15.78
C SER A 37 -8.42 -12.41 -16.31
N ASN A 38 -8.11 -13.45 -15.52
CA ASN A 38 -7.37 -14.62 -15.99
C ASN A 38 -8.26 -15.49 -16.91
N PRO A 39 -8.04 -15.51 -18.24
CA PRO A 39 -8.92 -16.21 -19.18
C PRO A 39 -8.76 -17.74 -19.11
N LEU A 40 -7.74 -18.25 -18.40
CA LEU A 40 -7.36 -19.65 -18.39
C LEU A 40 -8.13 -20.50 -17.36
N LEU A 41 -9.06 -19.91 -16.58
CA LEU A 41 -9.72 -20.60 -15.46
C LEU A 41 -11.25 -20.42 -15.40
N GLN A 42 -11.87 -19.77 -16.40
CA GLN A 42 -13.33 -19.86 -16.57
C GLN A 42 -13.63 -21.05 -17.48
N GLU A 43 -14.03 -22.18 -16.90
CA GLU A 43 -14.67 -23.22 -17.69
C GLU A 43 -15.96 -22.65 -18.31
N PRO A 44 -16.24 -22.93 -19.59
CA PRO A 44 -17.49 -22.50 -20.19
C PRO A 44 -18.66 -23.21 -19.49
N PRO A 45 -19.78 -22.52 -19.19
CA PRO A 45 -20.96 -23.19 -18.66
C PRO A 45 -21.47 -24.24 -19.67
N GLU A 46 -21.84 -25.42 -19.16
CA GLU A 46 -22.12 -26.67 -19.92
C GLU A 46 -23.30 -26.63 -20.93
N ASN A 47 -23.92 -25.49 -21.22
CA ASN A 47 -25.09 -25.41 -22.11
C ASN A 47 -24.88 -24.46 -23.29
N TYR A 48 -24.23 -24.95 -24.36
CA TYR A 48 -23.87 -24.13 -25.53
C TYR A 48 -24.77 -24.26 -26.77
N ASN A 49 -26.00 -24.79 -26.66
CA ASN A 49 -26.82 -25.08 -27.85
C ASN A 49 -28.10 -24.26 -28.05
N SER A 50 -28.36 -23.15 -27.33
CA SER A 50 -29.62 -22.40 -27.59
C SER A 50 -29.69 -20.91 -27.24
N LEU A 51 -28.59 -20.18 -27.13
CA LEU A 51 -28.64 -18.73 -26.88
C LEU A 51 -28.16 -17.92 -28.08
N ASN A 52 -29.08 -17.16 -28.69
CA ASN A 52 -28.76 -16.15 -29.69
C ASN A 52 -27.93 -15.03 -29.04
N ILE A 53 -26.81 -14.70 -29.68
CA ILE A 53 -25.80 -13.73 -29.22
C ILE A 53 -26.37 -12.30 -29.06
N SER A 54 -27.57 -12.03 -29.59
CA SER A 54 -28.25 -10.74 -29.53
C SER A 54 -28.93 -10.41 -28.20
N ASP A 55 -29.15 -11.41 -27.32
CA ASP A 55 -30.09 -11.27 -26.19
C ASP A 55 -29.39 -11.17 -24.82
N LEU A 56 -28.06 -11.09 -24.80
CA LEU A 56 -27.29 -10.87 -23.56
C LEU A 56 -27.31 -9.37 -23.17
N PRO A 57 -27.56 -9.02 -21.89
CA PRO A 57 -27.34 -7.65 -21.42
C PRO A 57 -25.86 -7.29 -21.59
N PRO A 58 -25.51 -6.00 -21.80
CA PRO A 58 -24.13 -5.60 -22.04
C PRO A 58 -23.30 -5.76 -20.75
N LEU A 59 -22.80 -6.97 -20.52
CA LEU A 59 -21.71 -7.24 -19.59
C LEU A 59 -20.54 -6.36 -19.99
N SER A 60 -19.95 -5.68 -19.02
CA SER A 60 -18.77 -4.82 -19.17
C SER A 60 -17.62 -5.63 -19.77
N ARG A 61 -17.60 -5.73 -21.10
CA ARG A 61 -16.55 -6.37 -21.89
C ARG A 61 -15.23 -5.72 -21.50
N SER A 62 -14.35 -6.53 -20.93
CA SER A 62 -12.98 -6.16 -20.64
C SER A 62 -12.34 -5.56 -21.90
N VAL A 63 -11.89 -4.31 -21.75
CA VAL A 63 -11.33 -3.41 -22.77
C VAL A 63 -10.05 -3.96 -23.43
N THR A 64 -9.55 -5.12 -22.99
CA THR A 64 -8.28 -5.68 -23.42
C THR A 64 -8.35 -6.52 -24.70
N VAL A 65 -9.52 -7.04 -25.13
CA VAL A 65 -9.60 -7.98 -26.28
C VAL A 65 -10.31 -7.40 -27.52
N ALA A 66 -11.16 -6.38 -27.37
CA ALA A 66 -12.14 -6.02 -28.41
C ALA A 66 -11.68 -5.13 -29.59
N GLU A 67 -10.40 -4.75 -29.73
CA GLU A 67 -9.99 -3.89 -30.87
C GLU A 67 -9.07 -4.57 -31.90
N ASN A 68 -8.67 -5.82 -31.69
CA ASN A 68 -7.90 -6.56 -32.70
C ASN A 68 -8.78 -7.32 -33.72
N GLU A 69 -10.09 -7.34 -33.53
CA GLU A 69 -11.05 -7.85 -34.53
C GLU A 69 -11.71 -6.70 -35.30
N GLN A 70 -10.93 -5.69 -35.73
CA GLN A 70 -11.33 -4.95 -36.92
C GLN A 70 -11.17 -5.89 -38.12
N SER A 71 -12.31 -6.38 -38.59
CA SER A 71 -12.53 -6.98 -39.90
C SER A 71 -11.68 -6.30 -40.99
N GLY A 72 -11.14 -7.12 -41.89
CA GLY A 72 -10.25 -6.71 -42.98
C GLY A 72 -10.73 -5.50 -43.80
N ASP A 73 -9.75 -4.86 -44.45
CA ASP A 73 -9.80 -3.77 -45.45
C ASP A 73 -9.45 -2.33 -45.04
N ALA A 74 -9.10 -2.02 -43.79
CA ALA A 74 -8.49 -0.72 -43.47
C ALA A 74 -6.99 -0.68 -43.86
N VAL A 75 -6.65 0.07 -44.92
CA VAL A 75 -5.25 0.29 -45.35
C VAL A 75 -4.48 1.07 -44.27
N LYS A 76 -3.64 0.37 -43.49
CA LYS A 76 -2.77 0.99 -42.47
C LYS A 76 -1.57 1.73 -43.07
N LEU A 77 -1.20 2.85 -42.48
CA LEU A 77 -0.14 3.74 -42.94
C LEU A 77 1.26 3.23 -42.60
N GLY A 78 2.23 3.50 -43.49
CA GLY A 78 3.65 3.22 -43.27
C GLY A 78 4.37 4.29 -42.42
N THR A 79 5.65 4.07 -42.12
CA THR A 79 6.47 5.02 -41.34
C THR A 79 6.61 6.39 -42.01
N PHE A 80 6.76 6.41 -43.33
CA PHE A 80 6.97 7.65 -44.09
C PHE A 80 5.68 8.48 -44.15
N GLU A 81 4.59 7.89 -44.64
CA GLU A 81 3.29 8.55 -44.81
C GLU A 81 2.57 8.85 -43.49
N GLY A 82 2.65 7.95 -42.51
CA GLY A 82 1.87 8.06 -41.27
C GLY A 82 2.59 8.74 -40.11
N CYS A 83 3.92 8.89 -40.16
CA CYS A 83 4.67 9.51 -39.06
C CYS A 83 5.64 10.60 -39.52
N PHE A 84 6.50 10.32 -40.51
CA PHE A 84 7.51 11.30 -40.95
C PHE A 84 6.89 12.54 -41.62
N ILE A 85 5.97 12.34 -42.58
CA ILE A 85 5.31 13.45 -43.28
C ILE A 85 4.47 14.30 -42.31
N PRO A 86 3.55 13.73 -41.49
CA PRO A 86 2.74 14.54 -40.59
C PRO A 86 3.56 15.30 -39.55
N THR A 87 4.64 14.69 -39.03
CA THR A 87 5.53 15.37 -38.08
C THR A 87 6.29 16.51 -38.74
N THR A 88 6.82 16.29 -39.95
CA THR A 88 7.56 17.32 -40.69
C THR A 88 6.67 18.49 -41.05
N LEU A 89 5.46 18.21 -41.55
CA LEU A 89 4.51 19.25 -41.94
C LEU A 89 3.98 20.05 -40.75
N ASN A 90 3.76 19.41 -39.60
CA ASN A 90 3.28 20.10 -38.40
C ASN A 90 4.39 20.90 -37.71
N VAL A 91 5.65 20.47 -37.84
CA VAL A 91 6.81 21.25 -37.37
C VAL A 91 7.05 22.43 -38.30
N LEU A 92 7.04 22.24 -39.64
CA LEU A 92 7.15 23.31 -40.65
C LEU A 92 5.87 24.17 -40.69
N SER A 93 5.61 24.87 -39.59
CA SER A 93 4.45 25.73 -39.36
C SER A 93 4.57 27.06 -40.09
N ILE A 94 3.44 27.77 -40.17
CA ILE A 94 3.29 29.09 -40.78
C ILE A 94 4.24 30.15 -40.17
N LEU A 95 4.65 29.96 -38.91
CA LEU A 95 5.60 30.84 -38.21
C LEU A 95 6.96 30.93 -38.91
N LEU A 96 7.38 29.88 -39.64
CA LEU A 96 8.58 29.91 -40.47
C LEU A 96 8.56 31.08 -41.46
N TYR A 97 7.40 31.35 -42.06
CA TYR A 97 7.28 32.35 -43.10
C TYR A 97 6.95 33.73 -42.53
N LEU A 98 6.04 33.80 -41.55
CA LEU A 98 5.51 35.08 -41.04
C LEU A 98 6.27 35.68 -39.87
N ARG A 99 7.04 34.88 -39.12
CA ARG A 99 7.64 35.34 -37.84
C ARG A 99 9.14 35.14 -37.76
N PHE A 100 9.75 34.20 -38.49
CA PHE A 100 11.21 34.03 -38.46
C PHE A 100 11.99 35.28 -38.92
N PRO A 101 11.56 36.04 -39.95
CA PRO A 101 12.24 37.29 -40.33
C PRO A 101 12.26 38.30 -39.19
N TRP A 102 11.10 38.53 -38.58
CA TRP A 102 10.95 39.44 -37.45
C TRP A 102 11.79 39.00 -36.25
N ILE A 103 11.79 37.70 -35.93
CA ILE A 103 12.62 37.13 -34.85
C ILE A 103 14.12 37.36 -35.13
N VAL A 104 14.57 37.13 -36.36
CA VAL A 104 15.97 37.38 -36.76
C VAL A 104 16.29 38.87 -36.71
N GLY A 105 15.36 39.75 -37.09
CA GLY A 105 15.49 41.20 -36.99
C GLY A 105 15.63 41.70 -35.56
N GLU A 106 14.81 41.20 -34.63
CA GLU A 106 14.81 41.59 -33.21
C GLU A 106 15.97 40.98 -32.42
N ALA A 107 16.03 39.64 -32.40
CA ALA A 107 17.00 38.89 -31.59
C ALA A 107 18.38 38.79 -32.24
N GLY A 108 18.49 39.03 -33.54
CA GLY A 108 19.70 38.78 -34.32
C GLY A 108 19.91 37.29 -34.59
N VAL A 109 20.80 36.97 -35.54
CA VAL A 109 21.07 35.58 -35.96
C VAL A 109 21.56 34.73 -34.78
N LEU A 110 22.49 35.26 -33.97
CA LEU A 110 23.12 34.48 -32.90
C LEU A 110 22.11 34.02 -31.83
N LYS A 111 21.24 34.92 -31.35
CA LYS A 111 20.23 34.55 -30.34
C LYS A 111 19.12 33.71 -30.95
N THR A 112 18.76 33.93 -32.21
CA THR A 112 17.79 33.07 -32.91
C THR A 112 18.30 31.63 -33.04
N LEU A 113 19.58 31.44 -33.38
CA LEU A 113 20.22 30.11 -33.37
C LEU A 113 20.23 29.48 -31.97
N LEU A 114 20.46 30.27 -30.92
CA LEU A 114 20.34 29.79 -29.54
C LEU A 114 18.92 29.32 -29.23
N MET A 115 17.88 30.08 -29.62
CA MET A 115 16.47 29.67 -29.46
C MET A 115 16.18 28.37 -30.22
N LEU A 116 16.71 28.22 -31.44
CA LEU A 116 16.61 27.00 -32.25
C LEU A 116 17.21 25.79 -31.52
N VAL A 117 18.46 25.90 -31.08
CA VAL A 117 19.18 24.81 -30.39
C VAL A 117 18.45 24.42 -29.09
N ILE A 118 18.02 25.40 -28.29
CA ILE A 118 17.29 25.13 -27.05
C ILE A 118 15.97 24.39 -27.34
N SER A 119 15.18 24.88 -28.29
CA SER A 119 13.87 24.31 -28.61
C SER A 119 13.98 22.89 -29.17
N TYR A 120 14.93 22.65 -30.10
CA TYR A 120 15.19 21.32 -30.63
C TYR A 120 15.81 20.37 -29.61
N THR A 121 16.58 20.87 -28.64
CA THR A 121 17.08 20.02 -27.53
C THR A 121 15.91 19.52 -26.68
N ILE A 122 14.94 20.38 -26.33
CA ILE A 122 13.72 19.97 -25.62
C ILE A 122 12.93 18.95 -26.46
N GLY A 123 12.71 19.23 -27.74
CA GLY A 123 11.97 18.36 -28.65
C GLY A 123 12.65 17.00 -28.83
N PHE A 124 13.98 16.99 -28.98
CA PHE A 124 14.79 15.78 -29.11
C PHE A 124 14.69 14.90 -27.86
N LEU A 125 14.92 15.46 -26.66
CA LEU A 125 14.81 14.72 -25.40
C LEU A 125 13.41 14.14 -25.18
N THR A 126 12.39 14.93 -25.53
CA THR A 126 11.00 14.48 -25.43
C THR A 126 10.68 13.38 -26.45
N SER A 127 11.22 13.47 -27.67
CA SER A 127 11.10 12.40 -28.67
C SER A 127 11.76 11.09 -28.23
N LEU A 128 12.89 11.13 -27.52
CA LEU A 128 13.50 9.94 -26.92
C LEU A 128 12.58 9.32 -25.85
N SER A 129 11.95 10.14 -25.01
CA SER A 129 10.97 9.69 -24.01
C SER A 129 9.75 9.05 -24.65
N ILE A 130 9.13 9.70 -25.64
CA ILE A 130 7.97 9.16 -26.37
C ILE A 130 8.34 7.85 -27.07
N SER A 131 9.53 7.77 -27.65
CA SER A 131 10.03 6.55 -28.30
C SER A 131 10.17 5.40 -27.31
N ALA A 132 10.62 5.67 -26.08
CA ALA A 132 10.69 4.67 -25.02
C ALA A 132 9.31 4.18 -24.59
N ILE A 133 8.33 5.08 -24.46
CA ILE A 133 6.95 4.69 -24.12
C ILE A 133 6.31 3.89 -25.27
N CYS A 134 6.46 4.32 -26.52
CA CYS A 134 5.88 3.64 -27.68
C CYS A 134 6.53 2.29 -27.98
N THR A 135 7.75 2.05 -27.51
CA THR A 135 8.42 0.74 -27.57
C THR A 135 8.11 -0.15 -26.37
N ASN A 136 7.32 0.35 -25.41
CA ASN A 136 6.85 -0.39 -24.25
C ASN A 136 5.44 -0.94 -24.50
N GLY A 137 5.33 -2.24 -24.76
CA GLY A 137 4.04 -2.91 -24.96
C GLY A 137 3.34 -2.57 -26.29
N MET A 138 2.03 -2.81 -26.34
CA MET A 138 1.19 -2.59 -27.53
C MET A 138 0.60 -1.18 -27.51
N VAL A 139 0.94 -0.36 -28.51
CA VAL A 139 0.40 0.99 -28.70
C VAL A 139 -0.90 0.90 -29.51
N ARG A 140 -2.02 1.38 -28.93
CA ARG A 140 -3.34 1.47 -29.59
C ARG A 140 -3.64 2.90 -30.07
N GLY A 141 -4.87 3.12 -30.56
CA GLY A 141 -5.39 4.45 -30.91
C GLY A 141 -5.46 5.38 -29.70
N GLY A 142 -5.27 6.69 -29.92
CA GLY A 142 -5.18 7.71 -28.85
C GLY A 142 -3.77 8.30 -28.66
N GLY A 143 -2.79 7.86 -29.46
CA GLY A 143 -1.49 8.50 -29.59
C GLY A 143 -0.68 8.61 -28.31
N ALA A 144 -0.06 9.77 -28.11
CA ALA A 144 0.77 10.04 -26.93
C ALA A 144 -0.02 9.95 -25.62
N TYR A 145 -1.32 10.29 -25.62
CA TYR A 145 -2.17 10.15 -24.43
C TYR A 145 -2.37 8.69 -24.03
N TYR A 146 -2.71 7.81 -24.98
CA TYR A 146 -2.86 6.38 -24.69
C TYR A 146 -1.54 5.81 -24.12
N ALA A 147 -0.42 6.15 -24.76
CA ALA A 147 0.89 5.71 -24.32
C ALA A 147 1.23 6.18 -22.89
N VAL A 148 0.91 7.44 -22.57
CA VAL A 148 1.20 8.05 -21.26
C VAL A 148 0.24 7.60 -20.17
N SER A 149 -1.08 7.56 -20.42
CA SER A 149 -2.11 7.18 -19.44
C SER A 149 -1.98 5.72 -18.99
N ARG A 150 -1.65 4.81 -19.91
CA ARG A 150 -1.41 3.40 -19.59
C ARG A 150 -0.09 3.16 -18.89
N SER A 151 0.83 4.13 -18.97
CA SER A 151 2.11 4.04 -18.32
C SER A 151 2.12 4.69 -16.95
N ILE A 152 1.56 5.89 -16.76
CA ILE A 152 1.57 6.60 -15.46
C ILE A 152 0.37 6.25 -14.58
N GLY A 153 -0.79 5.99 -15.20
CA GLY A 153 -2.07 5.89 -14.51
C GLY A 153 -3.10 6.89 -15.07
N PRO A 154 -4.40 6.65 -14.82
CA PRO A 154 -5.50 7.42 -15.39
C PRO A 154 -5.52 8.89 -14.95
N GLU A 155 -5.13 9.18 -13.71
CA GLU A 155 -5.24 10.52 -13.12
C GLU A 155 -4.28 11.53 -13.76
N MET A 156 -3.00 11.16 -13.77
CA MET A 156 -1.94 11.95 -14.38
C MET A 156 -2.10 11.97 -15.90
N GLY A 157 -2.35 10.80 -16.51
CA GLY A 157 -2.53 10.66 -17.95
C GLY A 157 -3.71 11.47 -18.50
N GLY A 158 -4.86 11.40 -17.84
CA GLY A 158 -6.07 12.17 -18.18
C GLY A 158 -5.85 13.67 -18.15
N SER A 159 -5.23 14.16 -17.08
CA SER A 159 -4.96 15.59 -16.89
C SER A 159 -4.00 16.13 -17.95
N ILE A 160 -2.90 15.42 -18.19
CA ILE A 160 -1.91 15.80 -19.22
C ILE A 160 -2.54 15.72 -20.62
N GLY A 161 -3.33 14.68 -20.89
CA GLY A 161 -4.06 14.53 -22.15
C GLY A 161 -5.01 15.71 -22.41
N PHE A 162 -5.72 16.18 -21.40
CA PHE A 162 -6.62 17.34 -21.51
C PHE A 162 -5.86 18.65 -21.75
N ILE A 163 -4.72 18.86 -21.08
CA ILE A 163 -3.86 20.03 -21.32
C ILE A 163 -3.31 20.02 -22.74
N PHE A 164 -2.88 18.85 -23.22
CA PHE A 164 -2.41 18.68 -24.59
C PHE A 164 -3.53 18.94 -25.61
N PHE A 165 -4.77 18.53 -25.31
CA PHE A 165 -5.95 18.85 -26.12
C PHE A 165 -6.17 20.37 -26.25
N VAL A 166 -6.11 21.11 -25.14
CA VAL A 166 -6.22 22.58 -25.14
C VAL A 166 -5.08 23.21 -25.96
N GLY A 167 -3.84 22.74 -25.78
CA GLY A 167 -2.69 23.23 -26.54
C GLY A 167 -2.83 23.05 -28.05
N GLN A 168 -3.38 21.91 -28.49
CA GLN A 168 -3.65 21.65 -29.92
C GLN A 168 -4.74 22.57 -30.48
N ILE A 169 -5.78 22.87 -29.70
CA ILE A 169 -6.83 23.81 -30.11
C ILE A 169 -6.27 25.22 -30.28
N LEU A 170 -5.48 25.71 -29.31
CA LEU A 170 -4.85 27.02 -29.40
C LEU A 170 -3.91 27.10 -30.60
N ASN A 171 -3.13 26.04 -30.84
CA ASN A 171 -2.26 25.93 -32.01
C ASN A 171 -3.05 25.99 -33.32
N THR A 172 -4.22 25.34 -33.37
CA THR A 172 -5.13 25.41 -34.53
C THR A 172 -5.58 26.85 -34.77
N GLY A 173 -6.04 27.56 -33.73
CA GLY A 173 -6.47 28.95 -33.84
C GLY A 173 -5.39 29.87 -34.38
N MET A 174 -4.15 29.72 -33.90
CA MET A 174 -2.99 30.47 -34.38
C MET A 174 -2.72 30.21 -35.88
N ASN A 175 -2.73 28.95 -36.32
CA ASN A 175 -2.45 28.61 -37.72
C ASN A 175 -3.55 29.08 -38.68
N ILE A 176 -4.82 29.11 -38.25
CA ILE A 176 -5.93 29.66 -39.04
C ILE A 176 -5.80 31.18 -39.17
N SER A 177 -5.49 31.87 -38.07
CA SER A 177 -5.25 33.31 -38.11
C SER A 177 -4.06 33.65 -39.01
N GLY A 178 -2.97 32.89 -38.91
CA GLY A 178 -1.81 33.03 -39.79
C GLY A 178 -2.08 32.69 -41.25
N PHE A 179 -3.07 31.83 -41.55
CA PHE A 179 -3.47 31.52 -42.93
C PHE A 179 -4.18 32.72 -43.58
N VAL A 180 -4.98 33.45 -42.81
CA VAL A 180 -5.80 34.58 -43.31
C VAL A 180 -4.98 35.86 -43.46
N GLU A 181 -3.97 36.09 -42.61
CA GLU A 181 -3.10 37.29 -42.63
C GLU A 181 -2.50 37.57 -44.03
N PRO A 182 -1.78 36.63 -44.69
CA PRO A 182 -1.26 36.82 -46.04
C PRO A 182 -2.34 36.87 -47.13
N VAL A 183 -3.51 36.25 -46.93
CA VAL A 183 -4.62 36.35 -47.89
C VAL A 183 -5.17 37.78 -47.93
N ILE A 184 -5.22 38.45 -46.77
CA ILE A 184 -5.59 39.86 -46.69
C ILE A 184 -4.50 40.75 -47.30
N GLY A 185 -3.22 40.46 -47.05
CA GLY A 185 -2.10 41.14 -47.72
C GLY A 185 -2.15 41.07 -49.25
N LEU A 186 -2.75 40.00 -49.79
CA LEU A 186 -2.87 39.80 -51.24
C LEU A 186 -4.10 40.46 -51.87
N VAL A 187 -5.28 40.33 -51.24
CA VAL A 187 -6.61 40.63 -51.82
C VAL A 187 -7.35 41.79 -51.11
N GLY A 188 -6.73 42.36 -50.07
CA GLY A 188 -7.31 43.41 -49.24
C GLY A 188 -7.60 44.71 -49.99
N LYS A 189 -8.69 45.40 -49.63
CA LYS A 189 -9.12 46.64 -50.29
C LYS A 189 -8.11 47.79 -50.14
N ASN A 190 -7.41 47.86 -49.00
CA ASN A 190 -6.42 48.91 -48.73
C ASN A 190 -4.99 48.38 -48.85
N SER A 191 -4.75 47.13 -48.45
CA SER A 191 -3.43 46.51 -48.32
C SER A 191 -3.08 45.54 -49.46
N GLY A 192 -4.04 45.20 -50.33
CA GLY A 192 -3.90 44.16 -51.37
C GLY A 192 -2.88 44.48 -52.45
N THR A 193 -1.89 43.59 -52.61
CA THR A 193 -0.84 43.69 -53.63
C THR A 193 -1.29 43.24 -55.04
N ILE A 194 -2.20 42.27 -55.15
CA ILE A 194 -2.65 41.70 -56.44
C ILE A 194 -4.06 42.16 -56.83
N LEU A 195 -5.02 42.12 -55.91
CA LEU A 195 -6.42 42.47 -56.16
C LEU A 195 -6.97 43.28 -54.98
N LYS A 196 -7.70 44.38 -55.21
CA LYS A 196 -8.25 45.21 -54.12
C LYS A 196 -9.75 44.99 -53.96
N LEU A 197 -10.13 43.81 -53.47
CA LEU A 197 -11.53 43.35 -53.50
C LEU A 197 -12.16 43.22 -52.11
N ILE A 198 -11.41 42.73 -51.12
CA ILE A 198 -11.96 42.23 -49.86
C ILE A 198 -11.92 43.32 -48.77
N PRO A 199 -13.02 43.59 -48.03
CA PRO A 199 -13.02 44.60 -46.96
C PRO A 199 -12.16 44.16 -45.77
N GLU A 200 -11.47 45.14 -45.18
CA GLU A 200 -10.56 44.97 -44.05
C GLU A 200 -11.20 45.46 -42.74
N GLY A 201 -11.00 44.72 -41.65
CA GLY A 201 -11.47 45.08 -40.31
C GLY A 201 -11.52 43.86 -39.39
N PHE A 202 -11.57 44.08 -38.06
CA PHE A 202 -11.56 42.99 -37.08
C PHE A 202 -12.66 41.94 -37.33
N TRP A 203 -13.91 42.39 -37.53
CA TRP A 203 -15.05 41.50 -37.80
C TRP A 203 -14.94 40.77 -39.15
N TRP A 204 -14.34 41.40 -40.16
CA TRP A 204 -14.09 40.77 -41.45
C TRP A 204 -12.99 39.71 -41.35
N ASN A 205 -11.90 40.00 -40.64
CA ASN A 205 -10.83 39.05 -40.35
C ASN A 205 -11.37 37.84 -39.60
N PHE A 206 -12.21 38.06 -38.57
CA PHE A 206 -12.89 37.01 -37.83
C PHE A 206 -13.83 36.19 -38.73
N ALA A 207 -14.54 36.82 -39.67
CA ALA A 207 -15.38 36.10 -40.64
C ALA A 207 -14.54 35.22 -41.58
N TYR A 208 -13.41 35.71 -42.10
CA TYR A 208 -12.52 34.93 -42.96
C TYR A 208 -11.90 33.74 -42.22
N THR A 209 -11.42 33.94 -40.99
CA THR A 209 -10.88 32.83 -40.17
C THR A 209 -11.96 31.80 -39.85
N THR A 210 -13.21 32.23 -39.61
CA THR A 210 -14.35 31.33 -39.42
C THR A 210 -14.65 30.50 -40.67
N VAL A 211 -14.62 31.11 -41.86
CA VAL A 211 -14.84 30.40 -43.14
C VAL A 211 -13.75 29.35 -43.38
N VAL A 212 -12.49 29.71 -43.14
CA VAL A 212 -11.36 28.76 -43.24
C VAL A 212 -11.51 27.63 -42.22
N LEU A 213 -11.90 27.94 -40.98
CA LEU A 213 -12.15 26.93 -39.95
C LEU A 213 -13.27 25.95 -40.35
N ILE A 214 -14.38 26.46 -40.92
CA ILE A 214 -15.49 25.63 -41.42
C ILE A 214 -15.00 24.72 -42.56
N LEU A 215 -14.20 25.25 -43.49
CA LEU A 215 -13.64 24.46 -44.59
C LEU A 215 -12.74 23.33 -44.05
N CYS A 216 -11.84 23.64 -43.11
CA CYS A 216 -11.00 22.63 -42.46
C CYS A 216 -11.83 21.58 -41.71
N CYS A 217 -12.88 21.99 -40.98
CA CYS A 217 -13.78 21.08 -40.27
C CYS A 217 -14.54 20.15 -41.24
N SER A 218 -15.00 20.67 -42.38
CA SER A 218 -15.62 19.87 -43.44
C SER A 218 -14.64 18.86 -44.03
N LEU A 219 -13.37 19.23 -44.19
CA LEU A 219 -12.32 18.30 -44.61
C LEU A 219 -12.09 17.19 -43.59
N CYS A 220 -12.14 17.48 -42.28
CA CYS A 220 -12.01 16.46 -41.23
C CYS A 220 -13.13 15.40 -41.27
N CYS A 221 -14.30 15.75 -41.80
CA CYS A 221 -15.42 14.82 -41.96
C CYS A 221 -15.23 13.81 -43.11
N LEU A 222 -14.32 14.08 -44.05
CA LEU A 222 -14.04 13.24 -45.23
C LEU A 222 -13.11 12.03 -44.94
N GLY A 223 -12.60 11.89 -43.71
CA GLY A 223 -11.84 10.73 -43.24
C GLY A 223 -10.30 10.85 -43.32
N SER A 224 -9.58 9.89 -42.70
CA SER A 224 -8.11 9.91 -42.57
C SER A 224 -7.35 9.42 -43.81
N ALA A 225 -7.97 8.58 -44.65
CA ALA A 225 -7.34 8.02 -45.84
C ALA A 225 -7.16 9.08 -46.95
N THR A 226 -8.16 9.94 -47.14
CA THR A 226 -8.11 11.08 -48.06
C THR A 226 -7.07 12.10 -47.59
N PHE A 227 -6.99 12.32 -46.28
CA PHE A 227 -5.98 13.16 -45.66
C PHE A 227 -4.55 12.67 -45.90
N ALA A 228 -4.25 11.38 -45.73
CA ALA A 228 -2.90 10.86 -45.95
C ALA A 228 -2.41 11.12 -47.38
N ARG A 229 -3.30 10.94 -48.37
CA ARG A 229 -2.99 11.24 -49.78
C ARG A 229 -2.79 12.73 -50.03
N ALA A 230 -3.65 13.59 -49.46
CA ALA A 230 -3.54 15.04 -49.57
C ALA A 230 -2.26 15.58 -48.88
N SER A 231 -1.86 14.97 -47.76
CA SER A 231 -0.66 15.34 -47.00
C SER A 231 0.62 15.16 -47.82
N ASN A 232 0.69 14.12 -48.67
CA ASN A 232 1.84 13.92 -49.56
C ASN A 232 2.00 15.08 -50.55
N ALA A 233 0.90 15.61 -51.10
CA ALA A 233 0.93 16.76 -52.01
C ALA A 233 1.34 18.05 -51.27
N LEU A 234 0.77 18.30 -50.09
CA LEU A 234 1.12 19.44 -49.25
C LEU A 234 2.59 19.39 -48.80
N PHE A 235 3.12 18.19 -48.54
CA PHE A 235 4.53 17.97 -48.21
C PHE A 235 5.47 18.42 -49.33
N ILE A 236 5.21 18.00 -50.57
CA ILE A 236 6.03 18.40 -51.72
C ILE A 236 6.02 19.93 -51.85
N LEU A 237 4.85 20.54 -51.73
CA LEU A 237 4.67 21.98 -51.85
C LEU A 237 5.45 22.73 -50.76
N ILE A 238 5.29 22.37 -49.50
CA ILE A 238 5.95 23.05 -48.36
C ILE A 238 7.47 22.86 -48.39
N ILE A 239 7.96 21.68 -48.78
CA ILE A 239 9.41 21.46 -48.95
C ILE A 239 9.95 22.30 -50.10
N LEU A 240 9.25 22.35 -51.24
CA LEU A 240 9.65 23.15 -52.40
C LEU A 240 9.68 24.64 -52.05
N SER A 241 8.67 25.17 -51.37
CA SER A 241 8.64 26.56 -50.92
C SER A 241 9.74 26.84 -49.89
N THR A 242 9.99 25.95 -48.93
CA THR A 242 11.04 26.13 -47.92
C THR A 242 12.44 26.15 -48.55
N ILE A 243 12.73 25.23 -49.48
CA ILE A 243 14.01 25.17 -50.20
C ILE A 243 14.16 26.35 -51.17
N SER A 244 13.07 26.93 -51.65
CA SER A 244 13.14 28.11 -52.52
C SER A 244 13.71 29.35 -51.82
N ILE A 245 13.61 29.46 -50.49
CA ILE A 245 14.13 30.60 -49.72
C ILE A 245 15.67 30.73 -49.83
N PRO A 246 16.47 29.70 -49.47
CA PRO A 246 17.93 29.78 -49.62
C PRO A 246 18.35 29.89 -51.10
N ILE A 247 17.63 29.24 -52.01
CA ILE A 247 17.90 29.37 -53.46
C ILE A 247 17.67 30.83 -53.92
N SER A 248 16.61 31.48 -53.45
CA SER A 248 16.32 32.88 -53.77
C SER A 248 17.40 33.81 -53.21
N ALA A 249 17.91 33.55 -52.00
CA ALA A 249 19.03 34.30 -51.43
C ALA A 249 20.32 34.23 -52.28
N MET A 250 20.51 33.15 -53.05
CA MET A 250 21.67 32.95 -53.93
C MET A 250 21.48 33.50 -55.35
N LEU A 251 20.28 33.37 -55.92
CA LEU A 251 20.02 33.64 -57.34
C LEU A 251 19.42 35.03 -57.62
N VAL A 252 18.67 35.61 -56.69
CA VAL A 252 18.00 36.89 -56.89
C VAL A 252 19.04 38.03 -56.88
N ARG A 253 18.92 38.96 -57.83
CA ARG A 253 19.83 40.11 -57.91
C ARG A 253 19.51 41.12 -56.80
N PRO A 254 20.52 41.75 -56.18
CA PRO A 254 20.29 42.76 -55.14
C PRO A 254 19.40 43.91 -55.65
N PHE A 255 18.42 44.31 -54.84
CA PHE A 255 17.49 45.41 -55.16
C PHE A 255 17.15 46.23 -53.91
N LYS A 256 16.67 47.46 -54.14
CA LYS A 256 16.26 48.40 -53.09
C LYS A 256 14.83 48.85 -53.35
N ASN A 257 13.93 48.60 -52.40
CA ASN A 257 12.56 49.09 -52.41
C ASN A 257 12.41 50.21 -51.35
N PRO A 258 12.43 51.49 -51.75
CA PRO A 258 12.38 52.60 -50.81
C PRO A 258 11.03 52.75 -50.07
N SER A 259 9.94 52.19 -50.61
CA SER A 259 8.60 52.28 -50.01
C SER A 259 8.43 51.43 -48.75
N LEU A 260 9.22 50.36 -48.61
CA LEU A 260 9.15 49.40 -47.51
C LEU A 260 10.43 49.39 -46.65
N ASP A 261 11.33 50.37 -46.86
CA ASP A 261 12.69 50.42 -46.30
C ASP A 261 13.47 49.09 -46.42
N LEU A 262 13.18 48.35 -47.50
CA LEU A 262 13.67 47.00 -47.75
C LEU A 262 14.88 47.05 -48.68
N TYR A 263 16.02 46.58 -48.18
CA TYR A 263 17.25 46.43 -48.95
C TYR A 263 17.64 44.96 -49.01
N PHE A 264 17.50 44.37 -50.19
CA PHE A 264 17.94 43.01 -50.45
C PHE A 264 19.36 43.06 -51.02
N THR A 265 20.33 42.55 -50.24
CA THR A 265 21.75 42.66 -50.59
C THR A 265 22.30 41.41 -51.29
N GLY A 266 21.52 40.32 -51.34
CA GLY A 266 22.03 38.98 -51.65
C GLY A 266 22.94 38.46 -50.53
N LEU A 267 23.51 37.25 -50.64
CA LEU A 267 24.42 36.72 -49.61
C LEU A 267 25.67 37.61 -49.45
N LYS A 268 25.69 38.46 -48.42
CA LYS A 268 26.83 39.33 -48.08
C LYS A 268 27.23 39.18 -46.63
N LEU A 269 28.53 39.02 -46.40
CA LEU A 269 29.09 38.90 -45.05
C LEU A 269 28.91 40.18 -44.22
N SER A 270 28.94 41.36 -44.87
CA SER A 270 28.71 42.64 -44.17
C SER A 270 27.31 42.72 -43.56
N THR A 271 26.29 42.32 -44.31
CA THR A 271 24.89 42.27 -43.85
C THR A 271 24.72 41.22 -42.76
N PHE A 272 25.37 40.06 -42.90
CA PHE A 272 25.36 39.03 -41.87
C PHE A 272 25.96 39.50 -40.53
N VAL A 273 27.09 40.21 -40.57
CA VAL A 273 27.73 40.76 -39.36
C VAL A 273 26.85 41.82 -38.68
N GLU A 274 26.15 42.64 -39.46
CA GLU A 274 25.22 43.64 -38.95
C GLU A 274 24.00 43.00 -38.25
N ASN A 275 23.48 41.91 -38.82
CA ASN A 275 22.36 41.14 -38.26
C ASN A 275 22.77 40.15 -37.16
N LEU A 276 24.06 40.03 -36.84
CA LEU A 276 24.54 39.04 -35.88
C LEU A 276 24.11 39.36 -34.44
N ARG A 277 24.06 40.65 -34.09
CA ARG A 277 23.75 41.14 -32.74
C ARG A 277 22.27 41.48 -32.57
N SER A 278 21.75 41.19 -31.38
CA SER A 278 20.40 41.60 -30.98
C SER A 278 20.30 43.10 -30.75
N SER A 279 19.18 43.69 -31.13
CA SER A 279 18.72 45.02 -30.73
C SER A 279 17.22 44.95 -30.68
N TYR A 280 16.69 44.84 -29.46
CA TYR A 280 15.26 44.73 -29.24
C TYR A 280 14.59 46.09 -29.37
N THR A 281 13.61 46.19 -30.27
CA THR A 281 12.84 47.41 -30.52
C THR A 281 11.75 47.58 -29.45
N LYS A 282 11.33 48.83 -29.22
CA LYS A 282 10.13 49.11 -28.41
C LYS A 282 8.93 49.03 -29.34
N ASP A 283 7.96 48.20 -28.98
CA ASP A 283 6.71 48.10 -29.74
C ASP A 283 5.92 49.41 -29.63
N LEU A 284 5.47 49.93 -30.78
CA LEU A 284 4.82 51.24 -30.90
C LEU A 284 3.46 51.29 -30.18
N ASN A 285 2.82 50.14 -29.97
CA ASN A 285 1.47 50.04 -29.42
C ASN A 285 1.43 49.71 -27.91
N SER A 286 2.49 49.13 -27.35
CA SER A 286 2.45 48.54 -26.01
C SER A 286 3.51 49.04 -25.03
N ASN A 287 4.34 50.04 -25.38
CA ASN A 287 5.40 50.64 -24.52
C ASN A 287 6.38 49.64 -23.87
N LEU A 288 6.26 48.34 -24.16
CA LEU A 288 7.08 47.27 -23.64
C LEU A 288 8.17 46.96 -24.66
N GLN A 289 9.40 46.83 -24.17
CA GLN A 289 10.52 46.45 -25.02
C GLN A 289 10.48 44.94 -25.24
N GLU A 290 10.59 44.52 -26.49
CA GLU A 290 10.72 43.10 -26.80
C GLU A 290 11.95 42.52 -26.09
N SER A 291 11.88 41.24 -25.75
CA SER A 291 12.89 40.58 -24.94
C SER A 291 13.09 39.16 -25.42
N PHE A 292 14.26 38.59 -25.15
CA PHE A 292 14.57 37.20 -25.48
C PHE A 292 13.48 36.22 -25.03
N LYS A 293 12.83 36.49 -23.88
CA LYS A 293 11.71 35.71 -23.35
C LYS A 293 10.47 35.76 -24.23
N SER A 294 10.06 36.96 -24.63
CA SER A 294 8.90 37.20 -25.51
C SER A 294 9.11 36.55 -26.86
N THR A 295 10.26 36.83 -27.49
CA THR A 295 10.63 36.27 -28.79
C THR A 295 10.75 34.74 -28.75
N PHE A 296 11.27 34.15 -27.66
CA PHE A 296 11.29 32.70 -27.50
C PHE A 296 9.89 32.09 -27.38
N GLY A 297 8.95 32.76 -26.68
CA GLY A 297 7.54 32.34 -26.61
C GLY A 297 6.81 32.41 -27.96
N VAL A 298 7.28 33.27 -28.87
CA VAL A 298 6.79 33.30 -30.27
C VAL A 298 7.47 32.23 -31.13
N PHE A 299 8.75 31.93 -30.87
CA PHE A 299 9.52 30.95 -31.63
C PHE A 299 9.16 29.49 -31.32
N PHE A 300 8.96 29.15 -30.05
CA PHE A 300 8.84 27.75 -29.60
C PHE A 300 7.72 26.95 -30.29
N PRO A 301 6.51 27.50 -30.55
CA PRO A 301 5.44 26.76 -31.21
C PRO A 301 5.81 26.27 -32.61
N ALA A 302 6.73 26.95 -33.30
CA ALA A 302 7.26 26.51 -34.60
C ALA A 302 8.06 25.20 -34.53
N THR A 303 8.37 24.70 -33.33
CA THR A 303 9.09 23.43 -33.10
C THR A 303 8.29 22.41 -32.29
N ALA A 304 7.14 22.82 -31.72
CA ALA A 304 6.34 22.00 -30.81
C ALA A 304 5.55 20.87 -31.52
N GLY A 305 5.48 20.90 -32.85
CA GLY A 305 4.69 19.98 -33.66
C GLY A 305 5.09 18.50 -33.67
N LEU A 306 6.08 18.07 -32.85
CA LEU A 306 6.68 16.73 -32.85
C LEU A 306 5.70 15.60 -32.53
N LEU A 307 4.61 15.89 -31.81
CA LEU A 307 3.62 14.89 -31.36
C LEU A 307 2.60 14.52 -32.44
N ALA A 308 2.63 15.15 -33.62
CA ALA A 308 1.71 14.84 -34.71
C ALA A 308 1.83 13.38 -35.18
N GLY A 309 3.04 12.88 -35.41
CA GLY A 309 3.26 11.48 -35.81
C GLY A 309 2.83 10.46 -34.76
N ALA A 310 2.94 10.80 -33.47
CA ALA A 310 2.45 9.96 -32.39
C ALA A 310 0.91 10.00 -32.29
N SER A 311 0.26 11.12 -32.64
CA SER A 311 -1.20 11.29 -32.56
C SER A 311 -1.96 10.39 -33.54
N MET A 312 -1.32 9.93 -34.61
CA MET A 312 -1.87 8.98 -35.59
C MET A 312 -1.49 7.51 -35.30
N SER A 313 -1.10 7.17 -34.07
CA SER A 313 -0.60 5.82 -33.72
C SER A 313 -1.56 4.68 -34.04
N GLY A 314 -2.87 4.92 -34.00
CA GLY A 314 -3.90 3.92 -34.28
C GLY A 314 -3.97 3.49 -35.74
N ASP A 315 -3.55 4.37 -36.66
CA ASP A 315 -3.64 4.14 -38.11
C ASP A 315 -2.32 3.60 -38.70
N LEU A 316 -1.27 3.46 -37.89
CA LEU A 316 0.04 2.95 -38.30
C LEU A 316 0.07 1.41 -38.34
N LYS A 317 0.75 0.86 -39.35
CA LYS A 317 0.99 -0.59 -39.47
C LYS A 317 1.82 -1.16 -38.30
N ALA A 318 2.81 -0.41 -37.84
CA ALA A 318 3.74 -0.82 -36.77
C ALA A 318 4.17 0.40 -35.93
N PRO A 319 3.34 0.87 -34.97
CA PRO A 319 3.58 2.12 -34.26
C PRO A 319 4.88 2.12 -33.45
N SER A 320 5.24 1.01 -32.81
CA SER A 320 6.46 0.89 -31.97
C SER A 320 7.77 1.10 -32.75
N ARG A 321 7.79 0.81 -34.06
CA ARG A 321 8.95 1.03 -34.94
C ARG A 321 8.81 2.30 -35.78
N ALA A 322 7.60 2.64 -36.19
CA ALA A 322 7.33 3.79 -37.04
C ALA A 322 7.51 5.12 -36.30
N ILE A 323 7.02 5.22 -35.05
CA ILE A 323 7.08 6.47 -34.28
C ILE A 323 8.54 6.88 -34.02
N PRO A 324 9.42 6.04 -33.42
CA PRO A 324 10.78 6.46 -33.12
C PRO A 324 11.58 6.86 -34.37
N LYS A 325 11.45 6.09 -35.45
CA LYS A 325 12.17 6.38 -36.70
C LYS A 325 11.62 7.64 -37.35
N GLY A 326 10.30 7.75 -37.49
CA GLY A 326 9.65 8.86 -38.18
C GLY A 326 9.82 10.20 -37.47
N THR A 327 9.69 10.25 -36.14
CA THR A 327 9.83 11.51 -35.38
C THR A 327 11.28 11.99 -35.33
N LEU A 328 12.26 11.09 -35.12
CA LEU A 328 13.68 11.49 -35.05
C LEU A 328 14.21 11.94 -36.40
N THR A 329 13.87 11.24 -37.50
CA THR A 329 14.30 11.69 -38.84
C THR A 329 13.61 13.00 -39.22
N SER A 330 12.33 13.18 -38.87
CA SER A 330 11.61 14.44 -39.10
C SER A 330 12.27 15.61 -38.37
N LEU A 331 12.52 15.47 -37.05
CA LEU A 331 13.18 16.51 -36.26
C LEU A 331 14.56 16.88 -36.80
N PHE A 332 15.34 15.90 -37.26
CA PHE A 332 16.63 16.17 -37.89
C PHE A 332 16.45 16.97 -39.20
N THR A 333 15.54 16.53 -40.08
CA THR A 333 15.28 17.24 -41.35
C THR A 333 14.81 18.67 -41.13
N THR A 334 13.87 18.91 -40.21
CA THR A 334 13.36 20.27 -39.96
C THR A 334 14.39 21.16 -39.27
N PHE A 335 15.24 20.60 -38.40
CA PHE A 335 16.35 21.34 -37.80
C PHE A 335 17.29 21.89 -38.88
N LEU A 336 17.69 21.06 -39.85
CA LEU A 336 18.53 21.52 -40.96
C LEU A 336 17.84 22.60 -41.80
N LEU A 337 16.56 22.42 -42.14
CA LEU A 337 15.81 23.40 -42.92
C LEU A 337 15.73 24.76 -42.22
N TYR A 338 15.39 24.78 -40.92
CA TYR A 338 15.34 26.01 -40.14
C TYR A 338 16.71 26.67 -40.00
N LEU A 339 17.75 25.88 -39.74
CA LEU A 339 19.12 26.37 -39.66
C LEU A 339 19.53 27.09 -40.95
N THR A 340 19.28 26.46 -42.10
CA THR A 340 19.60 27.04 -43.41
C THR A 340 18.78 28.31 -43.68
N VAL A 341 17.48 28.31 -43.41
CA VAL A 341 16.62 29.49 -43.62
C VAL A 341 17.05 30.67 -42.76
N ILE A 342 17.32 30.46 -41.47
CA ILE A 342 17.75 31.52 -40.53
C ILE A 342 19.08 32.14 -40.99
N LEU A 343 20.05 31.32 -41.37
CA LEU A 343 21.35 31.81 -41.86
C LEU A 343 21.22 32.58 -43.18
N CYS A 344 20.40 32.10 -44.12
CA CYS A 344 20.20 32.75 -45.40
C CYS A 344 19.47 34.09 -45.28
N ILE A 345 18.40 34.16 -44.46
CA ILE A 345 17.67 35.42 -44.22
C ILE A 345 18.60 36.45 -43.57
N GLY A 346 19.32 36.05 -42.51
CA GLY A 346 20.25 36.94 -41.82
C GLY A 346 21.42 37.44 -42.68
N ALA A 347 21.81 36.70 -43.72
CA ALA A 347 22.89 37.09 -44.63
C ALA A 347 22.44 37.90 -45.85
N SER A 348 21.13 37.95 -46.16
CA SER A 348 20.61 38.49 -47.43
C SER A 348 19.71 39.71 -47.32
N VAL A 349 19.10 39.96 -46.15
CA VAL A 349 18.17 41.07 -45.92
C VAL A 349 18.72 42.01 -44.85
N THR A 350 18.61 43.33 -45.03
CA THR A 350 18.98 44.29 -43.99
C THR A 350 18.02 44.27 -42.81
N ARG A 351 18.53 44.67 -41.64
CA ARG A 351 17.77 44.67 -40.38
C ARG A 351 16.44 45.45 -40.45
N SER A 352 16.44 46.61 -41.11
CA SER A 352 15.23 47.43 -41.27
C SER A 352 14.12 46.65 -41.98
N GLY A 353 14.44 45.99 -43.10
CA GLY A 353 13.50 45.18 -43.85
C GLY A 353 12.97 43.96 -43.10
N LEU A 354 13.77 43.39 -42.17
CA LEU A 354 13.32 42.28 -41.31
C LEU A 354 12.34 42.71 -40.22
N LEU A 355 12.36 43.99 -39.81
CA LEU A 355 11.54 44.51 -38.72
C LEU A 355 10.23 45.15 -39.19
N PHE A 356 10.29 45.88 -40.31
CA PHE A 356 9.13 46.66 -40.81
C PHE A 356 8.13 45.82 -41.61
N ASP A 357 8.59 44.75 -42.24
CA ASP A 357 7.78 43.96 -43.16
C ASP A 357 7.69 42.49 -42.73
N MET A 358 6.51 42.07 -42.29
CA MET A 358 6.24 40.70 -41.87
C MET A 358 6.13 39.72 -43.05
N GLU A 359 5.94 40.23 -44.27
CA GLU A 359 5.80 39.45 -45.50
C GLU A 359 7.06 39.50 -46.37
N VAL A 360 8.20 39.89 -45.79
CA VAL A 360 9.47 40.09 -46.49
C VAL A 360 9.94 38.89 -47.32
N LEU A 361 9.57 37.65 -46.93
CA LEU A 361 9.88 36.44 -47.70
C LEU A 361 9.23 36.43 -49.08
N GLU A 362 8.03 37.01 -49.22
CA GLU A 362 7.35 37.11 -50.50
C GLU A 362 8.17 37.96 -51.46
N HIS A 363 8.59 39.14 -51.01
CA HIS A 363 9.29 40.14 -51.82
C HIS A 363 10.69 39.72 -52.25
N ILE A 364 11.40 38.93 -51.45
CA ILE A 364 12.77 38.47 -51.76
C ILE A 364 12.80 37.17 -52.56
N SER A 365 11.66 36.50 -52.72
CA SER A 365 11.60 35.20 -53.37
C SER A 365 11.72 35.28 -54.90
N LEU A 366 12.26 34.22 -55.51
CA LEU A 366 12.35 34.09 -56.96
C LEU A 366 10.95 33.99 -57.61
N HIS A 367 10.01 33.34 -56.92
CA HIS A 367 8.60 33.25 -57.30
C HIS A 367 7.71 33.48 -56.07
N PRO A 368 7.14 34.70 -55.90
CA PRO A 368 6.25 35.06 -54.79
C PRO A 368 5.10 34.08 -54.57
N LEU A 369 4.46 33.64 -55.65
CA LEU A 369 3.34 32.68 -55.61
C LEU A 369 3.73 31.33 -55.00
N LEU A 370 4.99 30.90 -55.13
CA LEU A 370 5.47 29.65 -54.55
C LEU A 370 5.53 29.76 -53.02
N ILE A 371 6.04 30.87 -52.49
CA ILE A 371 6.07 31.12 -51.04
C ILE A 371 4.65 31.24 -50.49
N ILE A 372 3.78 32.02 -51.14
CA ILE A 372 2.36 32.15 -50.75
C ILE A 372 1.69 30.78 -50.73
N SER A 373 1.87 29.97 -51.78
CA SER A 373 1.31 28.62 -51.81
C SER A 373 1.81 27.75 -50.65
N GLY A 374 3.08 27.90 -50.26
CA GLY A 374 3.68 27.23 -49.10
C GLY A 374 3.09 27.65 -47.76
N ILE A 375 2.87 28.96 -47.58
CA ILE A 375 2.21 29.54 -46.41
C ILE A 375 0.79 28.99 -46.27
N LEU A 376 0.02 29.03 -47.35
CA LEU A 376 -1.36 28.53 -47.38
C LEU A 376 -1.40 27.02 -47.13
N ALA A 377 -0.50 26.25 -47.75
CA ALA A 377 -0.42 24.80 -47.54
C ALA A 377 -0.07 24.44 -46.08
N SER A 378 0.88 25.15 -45.47
CA SER A 378 1.30 24.92 -44.08
C SER A 378 0.19 25.27 -43.08
N GLY A 379 -0.47 26.41 -43.27
CA GLY A 379 -1.61 26.84 -42.46
C GLY A 379 -2.79 25.86 -42.56
N ALA A 380 -3.15 25.43 -43.77
CA ALA A 380 -4.24 24.47 -43.99
C ALA A 380 -3.95 23.10 -43.37
N PHE A 381 -2.74 22.57 -43.56
CA PHE A 381 -2.34 21.28 -42.98
C PHE A 381 -2.38 21.31 -41.45
N SER A 382 -1.74 22.32 -40.84
CA SER A 382 -1.62 22.42 -39.38
C SER A 382 -2.98 22.64 -38.72
N SER A 383 -3.88 23.39 -39.39
CA SER A 383 -5.25 23.59 -38.93
C SER A 383 -6.08 22.30 -38.99
N PHE A 384 -5.98 21.54 -40.09
CA PHE A 384 -6.63 20.24 -40.18
C PHE A 384 -6.13 19.28 -39.10
N MET A 385 -4.80 19.14 -38.96
CA MET A 385 -4.19 18.20 -38.03
C MET A 385 -4.50 18.58 -36.58
N GLY A 386 -4.56 19.87 -36.27
CA GLY A 386 -4.95 20.37 -34.97
C GLY A 386 -6.39 20.01 -34.59
N ILE A 387 -7.35 20.15 -35.52
CA ILE A 387 -8.75 19.75 -35.28
C ILE A 387 -8.90 18.23 -35.17
N PHE A 388 -8.41 17.50 -36.18
CA PHE A 388 -8.58 16.05 -36.24
C PHE A 388 -7.80 15.32 -35.13
N GLY A 389 -6.56 15.76 -34.88
CA GLY A 389 -5.71 15.22 -33.81
C GLY A 389 -6.29 15.49 -32.43
N ALA A 390 -6.78 16.71 -32.15
CA ALA A 390 -7.45 17.03 -30.89
C ALA A 390 -8.75 16.24 -30.71
N ALA A 391 -9.55 16.06 -31.77
CA ALA A 391 -10.78 15.28 -31.71
C ALA A 391 -10.52 13.80 -31.39
N LYS A 392 -9.51 13.17 -32.01
CA LYS A 392 -9.11 11.78 -31.71
C LYS A 392 -8.54 11.64 -30.29
N LEU A 393 -7.80 12.64 -29.82
CA LEU A 393 -7.32 12.70 -28.44
C LEU A 393 -8.48 12.78 -27.44
N LEU A 394 -9.44 13.66 -27.68
CA LEU A 394 -10.63 13.79 -26.84
C LEU A 394 -11.49 12.52 -26.86
N GLN A 395 -11.63 11.87 -28.02
CA GLN A 395 -12.31 10.59 -28.16
C GLN A 395 -11.64 9.51 -27.29
N ALA A 396 -10.31 9.44 -27.28
CA ALA A 396 -9.58 8.49 -26.45
C ALA A 396 -9.79 8.77 -24.94
N ILE A 397 -9.74 10.03 -24.52
CA ILE A 397 -10.02 10.43 -23.12
C ILE A 397 -11.47 10.08 -22.73
N ALA A 398 -12.42 10.30 -23.63
CA ALA A 398 -13.84 10.00 -23.42
C ALA A 398 -14.10 8.48 -23.30
N ARG A 399 -13.37 7.65 -24.05
CA ARG A 399 -13.45 6.17 -23.96
C ARG A 399 -12.92 5.63 -22.64
N ASP A 400 -11.95 6.31 -22.05
CA ASP A 400 -11.41 5.94 -20.74
C ASP A 400 -12.34 6.32 -19.58
N ASP A 401 -13.41 7.09 -19.83
CA ASP A 401 -14.44 7.50 -18.85
C ASP A 401 -13.82 8.06 -17.56
N LEU A 402 -12.93 9.04 -17.74
CA LEU A 402 -12.21 9.73 -16.66
C LEU A 402 -13.00 10.91 -16.07
N ILE A 403 -13.84 11.55 -16.89
CA ILE A 403 -14.64 12.72 -16.51
C ILE A 403 -16.09 12.46 -16.92
N PRO A 404 -17.05 12.56 -15.99
CA PRO A 404 -18.45 12.30 -16.24
C PRO A 404 -18.99 13.33 -17.23
N GLY A 405 -19.79 12.87 -18.18
CA GLY A 405 -20.34 13.68 -19.27
C GLY A 405 -19.51 13.67 -20.56
N LEU A 406 -18.21 13.33 -20.52
CA LEU A 406 -17.40 13.19 -21.74
C LEU A 406 -17.75 11.93 -22.56
N PHE A 407 -18.46 10.95 -21.98
CA PHE A 407 -18.89 9.72 -22.67
C PHE A 407 -19.62 9.98 -24.00
N LEU A 408 -20.33 11.11 -24.12
CA LEU A 408 -21.02 11.52 -25.35
C LEU A 408 -20.08 11.63 -26.56
N PHE A 409 -18.79 11.89 -26.34
CA PHE A 409 -17.74 12.06 -27.34
C PHE A 409 -16.95 10.76 -27.63
N ALA A 410 -17.22 9.66 -26.91
CA ALA A 410 -16.52 8.39 -27.11
C ALA A 410 -16.97 7.65 -28.39
N LYS A 411 -18.22 7.88 -28.83
CA LYS A 411 -18.83 7.21 -29.99
C LYS A 411 -18.23 7.72 -31.30
N GLY A 412 -17.61 6.82 -32.06
CA GLY A 412 -17.18 7.05 -33.44
C GLY A 412 -18.19 6.50 -34.47
N SER A 413 -17.97 6.84 -35.73
CA SER A 413 -18.72 6.30 -36.87
C SER A 413 -18.42 4.81 -37.10
N GLU A 414 -19.43 4.02 -37.51
CA GLU A 414 -19.35 2.55 -37.61
C GLU A 414 -18.31 2.03 -38.61
N GLN A 415 -18.00 2.78 -39.68
CA GLN A 415 -17.11 2.30 -40.75
C GLN A 415 -15.64 2.72 -40.61
N GLN A 416 -15.36 3.89 -40.03
CA GLN A 416 -13.99 4.49 -40.00
C GLN A 416 -13.61 5.08 -38.63
N ASP A 417 -14.41 4.81 -37.59
CA ASP A 417 -14.22 5.33 -36.23
C ASP A 417 -14.00 6.86 -36.15
N ILE A 418 -14.66 7.63 -37.04
CA ILE A 418 -14.52 9.09 -37.10
C ILE A 418 -15.36 9.72 -35.97
N PRO A 419 -14.77 10.58 -35.11
CA PRO A 419 -15.47 11.17 -33.98
C PRO A 419 -16.17 12.50 -34.32
N PHE A 420 -17.30 12.46 -35.04
CA PHE A 420 -18.01 13.68 -35.46
C PHE A 420 -18.35 14.64 -34.31
N ARG A 421 -18.79 14.10 -33.15
CA ARG A 421 -19.13 14.92 -31.97
C ARG A 421 -17.89 15.60 -31.36
N ALA A 422 -16.77 14.90 -31.32
CA ALA A 422 -15.52 15.47 -30.81
C ALA A 422 -14.99 16.55 -31.78
N ILE A 423 -15.06 16.31 -33.09
CA ILE A 423 -14.69 17.30 -34.12
C ILE A 423 -15.52 18.58 -33.95
N PHE A 424 -16.83 18.47 -33.74
CA PHE A 424 -17.69 19.63 -33.53
C PHE A 424 -17.35 20.39 -32.23
N LEU A 425 -17.05 19.68 -31.14
CA LEU A 425 -16.61 20.34 -29.90
C LEU A 425 -15.27 21.06 -30.10
N THR A 426 -14.31 20.40 -30.75
CA THR A 426 -13.01 21.00 -31.08
C THR A 426 -13.20 22.25 -31.95
N TYR A 427 -14.06 22.20 -32.96
CA TYR A 427 -14.44 23.37 -33.77
C TYR A 427 -14.98 24.52 -32.90
N ALA A 428 -15.92 24.24 -31.99
CA ALA A 428 -16.51 25.25 -31.14
C ALA A 428 -15.48 25.92 -30.21
N ILE A 429 -14.56 25.14 -29.63
CA ILE A 429 -13.51 25.68 -28.76
C ILE A 429 -12.44 26.42 -29.59
N THR A 430 -12.07 25.92 -30.77
CA THR A 430 -11.15 26.63 -31.68
C THR A 430 -11.74 27.97 -32.13
N GLN A 431 -13.05 28.04 -32.40
CA GLN A 431 -13.73 29.28 -32.74
C GLN A 431 -13.58 30.34 -31.64
N LEU A 432 -13.65 29.93 -30.37
CA LEU A 432 -13.39 30.83 -29.23
C LEU A 432 -11.94 31.31 -29.20
N SER A 433 -10.99 30.45 -29.57
CA SER A 433 -9.56 30.81 -29.59
C SER A 433 -9.21 31.88 -30.63
N LEU A 434 -10.01 32.02 -31.69
CA LEU A 434 -9.80 33.01 -32.77
C LEU A 434 -10.03 34.46 -32.33
N TYR A 435 -10.58 34.70 -31.13
CA TYR A 435 -10.74 36.05 -30.59
C TYR A 435 -9.40 36.66 -30.12
N TRP A 436 -8.39 35.82 -29.84
CA TRP A 436 -7.11 36.26 -29.33
C TRP A 436 -6.08 36.53 -30.43
N ASP A 437 -5.18 37.49 -30.16
CA ASP A 437 -4.08 37.84 -31.06
C ASP A 437 -3.06 36.70 -31.20
N ILE A 438 -2.42 36.63 -32.38
CA ILE A 438 -1.43 35.60 -32.75
C ILE A 438 -0.28 35.52 -31.73
N ASN A 439 0.25 36.65 -31.27
CA ASN A 439 1.38 36.66 -30.33
C ASN A 439 0.97 36.15 -28.94
N MET A 440 -0.24 36.48 -28.48
CA MET A 440 -0.76 35.99 -27.21
C MET A 440 -1.07 34.49 -27.27
N LEU A 441 -1.68 34.04 -28.38
CA LEU A 441 -1.88 32.61 -28.66
C LEU A 441 -0.56 31.86 -28.63
N SER A 442 0.48 32.37 -29.30
CA SER A 442 1.80 31.73 -29.34
C SER A 442 2.42 31.52 -27.95
N SER A 443 2.26 32.51 -27.05
CA SER A 443 2.72 32.39 -25.66
C SER A 443 1.95 31.30 -24.89
N MET A 444 0.62 31.27 -25.00
CA MET A 444 -0.22 30.25 -24.35
C MET A 444 0.05 28.84 -24.88
N ILE A 445 0.28 28.71 -26.20
CA ILE A 445 0.67 27.47 -26.86
C ILE A 445 2.00 26.97 -26.31
N THR A 446 2.98 27.86 -26.15
CA THR A 446 4.29 27.53 -25.58
C THR A 446 4.17 26.95 -24.18
N MET A 447 3.34 27.55 -23.32
CA MET A 447 3.13 27.05 -21.95
C MET A 447 2.51 25.67 -21.92
N THR A 448 1.46 25.43 -22.71
CA THR A 448 0.75 24.14 -22.74
C THR A 448 1.60 23.02 -23.33
N PHE A 449 2.37 23.26 -24.39
CA PHE A 449 3.27 22.26 -24.96
C PHE A 449 4.50 22.00 -24.08
N LEU A 450 5.13 23.02 -23.48
CA LEU A 450 6.25 22.82 -22.54
C LEU A 450 5.82 22.03 -21.31
N LEU A 451 4.61 22.29 -20.79
CA LEU A 451 4.04 21.53 -19.68
C LEU A 451 3.85 20.05 -20.08
N THR A 452 3.28 19.80 -21.26
CA THR A 452 3.07 18.44 -21.79
C THR A 452 4.40 17.71 -21.98
N PHE A 453 5.40 18.35 -22.59
CA PHE A 453 6.74 17.76 -22.79
C PHE A 453 7.45 17.48 -21.46
N GLY A 454 7.37 18.40 -20.50
CA GLY A 454 7.92 18.21 -19.17
C GLY A 454 7.30 17.00 -18.45
N PHE A 455 5.97 16.87 -18.50
CA PHE A 455 5.28 15.72 -17.90
C PHE A 455 5.55 14.39 -18.61
N ILE A 456 5.68 14.36 -19.93
CA ILE A 456 6.09 13.15 -20.67
C ILE A 456 7.50 12.70 -20.23
N ASN A 457 8.42 13.65 -20.07
CA ASN A 457 9.77 13.35 -19.59
C ASN A 457 9.76 12.88 -18.12
N LEU A 458 8.94 13.51 -17.27
CA LEU A 458 8.75 13.10 -15.87
C LEU A 458 8.15 11.69 -15.76
N ALA A 459 7.18 11.35 -16.60
CA ALA A 459 6.56 10.04 -16.69
C ALA A 459 7.59 8.93 -16.85
N CYS A 460 8.43 9.08 -17.88
CA CYS A 460 9.50 8.14 -18.19
C CYS A 460 10.55 8.05 -17.08
N LEU A 461 10.87 9.19 -16.45
CA LEU A 461 11.79 9.21 -15.31
C LEU A 461 11.22 8.39 -14.14
N LEU A 462 9.95 8.61 -13.78
CA LEU A 462 9.29 7.89 -12.70
C LEU A 462 9.19 6.40 -13.00
N LEU A 463 8.82 6.00 -14.22
CA LEU A 463 8.76 4.60 -14.63
C LEU A 463 10.12 3.90 -14.53
N ARG A 464 11.19 4.57 -14.97
CA ARG A 464 12.54 4.03 -14.87
C ARG A 464 13.05 3.94 -13.43
N LEU A 465 12.71 4.92 -12.57
CA LEU A 465 13.06 4.90 -11.15
C LEU A 465 12.30 3.83 -10.37
N SER A 466 11.02 3.66 -10.66
CA SER A 466 10.14 2.69 -10.02
C SER A 466 10.52 1.25 -10.34
N SER A 467 11.33 1.03 -11.39
CA SER A 467 11.74 -0.29 -11.87
C SER A 467 10.53 -1.22 -12.04
N THR A 468 9.42 -0.66 -12.53
CA THR A 468 8.17 -1.41 -12.74
C THR A 468 8.43 -2.54 -13.73
N PRO A 469 8.10 -3.81 -13.40
CA PRO A 469 8.41 -4.95 -14.27
C PRO A 469 7.81 -4.84 -15.68
N ASN A 470 6.71 -4.11 -15.81
CA ASN A 470 5.99 -3.88 -17.07
C ASN A 470 6.63 -2.81 -17.95
N PHE A 471 7.58 -2.02 -17.43
CA PHE A 471 8.27 -0.99 -18.21
C PHE A 471 9.61 -1.52 -18.74
N ARG A 472 9.60 -2.00 -19.98
CA ARG A 472 10.76 -2.59 -20.67
C ARG A 472 10.94 -1.95 -22.05
N PRO A 473 11.35 -0.66 -22.11
CA PRO A 473 11.56 0.01 -23.40
C PRO A 473 12.67 -0.72 -24.18
N THR A 474 12.37 -1.09 -25.43
CA THR A 474 13.37 -1.69 -26.34
C THR A 474 14.23 -0.65 -27.05
N PHE A 475 13.86 0.63 -26.92
CA PHE A 475 14.61 1.75 -27.49
C PHE A 475 15.93 2.01 -26.73
N SER A 476 17.05 1.97 -27.46
CA SER A 476 18.41 1.99 -26.89
C SER A 476 18.91 3.35 -26.42
N PHE A 477 18.50 4.45 -27.05
CA PHE A 477 18.96 5.81 -26.70
C PHE A 477 18.24 6.41 -25.48
N PHE A 478 17.44 5.61 -24.79
CA PHE A 478 16.71 6.01 -23.60
C PHE A 478 17.54 5.81 -22.32
N ASN A 479 17.69 6.86 -21.52
CA ASN A 479 18.33 6.78 -20.21
C ASN A 479 17.59 7.64 -19.15
N ARG A 480 17.76 7.34 -17.86
CA ARG A 480 17.19 8.14 -16.75
C ARG A 480 17.70 9.58 -16.74
N PHE A 481 18.94 9.78 -17.17
CA PHE A 481 19.57 11.10 -17.19
C PHE A 481 19.03 11.96 -18.34
N THR A 482 18.76 11.37 -19.50
CA THR A 482 18.20 12.09 -20.65
C THR A 482 16.78 12.55 -20.35
N THR A 483 15.95 11.72 -19.71
CA THR A 483 14.58 12.10 -19.33
C THR A 483 14.55 13.08 -18.16
N GLY A 484 15.43 12.91 -17.17
CA GLY A 484 15.60 13.89 -16.10
C GLY A 484 16.02 15.26 -16.61
N PHE A 485 16.98 15.31 -17.54
CA PHE A 485 17.42 16.55 -18.18
C PHE A 485 16.31 17.18 -19.03
N GLY A 486 15.57 16.38 -19.81
CA GLY A 486 14.43 16.87 -20.60
C GLY A 486 13.31 17.46 -19.74
N CYS A 487 13.01 16.83 -18.60
CA CYS A 487 12.05 17.33 -17.62
C CYS A 487 12.49 18.67 -17.02
N ALA A 488 13.75 18.74 -16.54
CA ALA A 488 14.31 19.94 -15.94
C ALA A 488 14.39 21.11 -16.94
N LEU A 489 14.80 20.83 -18.18
CA LEU A 489 14.90 21.83 -19.24
C LEU A 489 13.52 22.38 -19.64
N SER A 490 12.52 21.50 -19.80
CA SER A 490 11.16 21.91 -20.19
C SER A 490 10.51 22.81 -19.13
N PHE A 491 10.53 22.39 -17.86
CA PHE A 491 9.97 23.19 -16.77
C PHE A 491 10.80 24.45 -16.49
N GLY A 492 12.14 24.35 -16.55
CA GLY A 492 13.03 25.49 -16.35
C GLY A 492 12.79 26.61 -17.37
N ILE A 493 12.61 26.25 -18.64
CA ILE A 493 12.32 27.22 -19.72
C ILE A 493 10.91 27.78 -19.59
N MET A 494 9.94 26.95 -19.24
CA MET A 494 8.56 27.39 -19.00
C MET A 494 8.50 28.50 -17.93
N PHE A 495 9.14 28.30 -16.77
CA PHE A 495 9.24 29.33 -15.73
C PHE A 495 10.11 30.53 -16.12
N TYR A 496 11.08 30.35 -17.01
CA TYR A 496 11.94 31.43 -17.49
C TYR A 496 11.19 32.41 -18.40
N ILE A 497 10.35 31.89 -19.31
CA ILE A 497 9.54 32.69 -20.25
C ILE A 497 8.53 33.53 -19.46
N ASP A 498 7.62 32.87 -18.73
CA ASP A 498 6.57 33.54 -17.98
C ASP A 498 6.21 32.76 -16.72
N ARG A 499 6.53 33.35 -15.56
CA ARG A 499 6.29 32.75 -14.25
C ARG A 499 4.81 32.70 -13.88
N ILE A 500 4.02 33.68 -14.31
CA ILE A 500 2.61 33.80 -13.93
C ILE A 500 1.80 32.76 -14.69
N ASN A 501 1.94 32.73 -16.01
CA ASN A 501 1.27 31.75 -16.86
C ASN A 501 1.78 30.32 -16.59
N ALA A 502 3.05 30.14 -16.22
CA ALA A 502 3.56 28.84 -15.81
C ALA A 502 2.88 28.35 -14.52
N PHE A 503 2.83 29.17 -13.46
CA PHE A 503 2.16 28.79 -12.21
C PHE A 503 0.67 28.52 -12.41
N ALA A 504 -0.01 29.35 -13.22
CA ALA A 504 -1.41 29.13 -13.57
C ALA A 504 -1.63 27.78 -14.28
N SER A 505 -0.74 27.42 -15.22
CA SER A 505 -0.83 26.14 -15.94
C SER A 505 -0.60 24.94 -15.02
N PHE A 506 0.35 25.02 -14.08
CA PHE A 506 0.55 23.99 -13.05
C PHE A 506 -0.64 23.89 -12.08
N LEU A 507 -1.25 25.02 -11.71
CA LEU A 507 -2.44 25.03 -10.86
C LEU A 507 -3.63 24.37 -11.55
N ILE A 508 -3.85 24.68 -12.83
CA ILE A 508 -4.90 24.05 -13.65
C ILE A 508 -4.64 22.55 -13.77
N ALA A 509 -3.39 22.15 -14.01
CA ALA A 509 -3.01 20.73 -14.05
C ALA A 509 -3.29 20.02 -12.72
N GLY A 510 -2.91 20.64 -11.59
CA GLY A 510 -3.17 20.09 -10.25
C GLY A 510 -4.67 19.99 -9.94
N LEU A 511 -5.46 20.98 -10.33
CA LEU A 511 -6.92 20.95 -10.19
C LEU A 511 -7.52 19.84 -11.05
N LEU A 512 -7.07 19.68 -12.30
CA LEU A 512 -7.51 18.59 -13.17
C LEU A 512 -7.16 17.22 -12.58
N ILE A 513 -5.94 17.04 -12.06
CA ILE A 513 -5.54 15.79 -11.38
C ILE A 513 -6.46 15.53 -10.21
N PHE A 514 -6.74 16.55 -9.38
CA PHE A 514 -7.63 16.43 -8.23
C PHE A 514 -9.07 16.07 -8.66
N VAL A 515 -9.62 16.74 -9.68
CA VAL A 515 -10.97 16.45 -10.20
C VAL A 515 -11.02 15.03 -10.76
N ILE A 516 -10.04 14.62 -11.56
CA ILE A 516 -9.99 13.27 -12.14
C ILE A 516 -9.80 12.22 -11.05
N TYR A 517 -9.00 12.49 -10.02
CA TYR A 517 -8.84 11.62 -8.84
C TYR A 517 -10.18 11.35 -8.15
N PHE A 518 -11.00 12.39 -7.93
CA PHE A 518 -12.28 12.22 -7.27
C PHE A 518 -13.34 11.59 -8.15
N THR A 519 -13.29 11.83 -9.46
CA THR A 519 -14.38 11.48 -10.37
C THR A 519 -14.15 10.16 -11.12
N SER A 520 -12.91 9.74 -11.28
CA SER A 520 -12.59 8.49 -11.98
C SER A 520 -13.00 7.28 -11.16
N PRO A 521 -13.73 6.30 -11.75
CA PRO A 521 -13.87 4.99 -11.17
C PRO A 521 -12.51 4.26 -11.21
N PRO A 522 -12.25 3.32 -10.29
CA PRO A 522 -11.02 2.54 -10.29
C PRO A 522 -10.90 1.79 -11.63
N LYS A 523 -9.74 1.92 -12.28
CA LYS A 523 -9.47 1.29 -13.58
C LYS A 523 -8.46 0.16 -13.43
N ASN A 524 -8.62 -0.87 -14.24
CA ASN A 524 -7.88 -2.14 -14.11
C ASN A 524 -6.44 -2.08 -14.68
N TRP A 525 -6.09 -1.01 -15.41
CA TRP A 525 -4.73 -0.84 -15.89
C TRP A 525 -3.91 -0.11 -14.81
N GLY A 526 -2.93 -0.84 -14.28
CA GLY A 526 -2.21 -0.50 -13.06
C GLY A 526 -1.63 0.92 -12.99
N ASP A 527 -1.51 1.41 -11.76
CA ASP A 527 -0.96 2.71 -11.42
C ASP A 527 0.55 2.59 -11.13
N VAL A 528 1.36 3.55 -11.60
CA VAL A 528 2.79 3.63 -11.24
C VAL A 528 2.98 3.77 -9.75
N SER A 529 2.04 4.43 -9.07
CA SER A 529 2.05 4.56 -7.62
C SER A 529 2.14 3.19 -6.92
N GLN A 530 1.36 2.20 -7.39
CA GLN A 530 1.36 0.84 -6.84
C GLN A 530 2.70 0.14 -7.05
N GLY A 531 3.31 0.33 -8.23
CA GLY A 531 4.64 -0.21 -8.53
C GLY A 531 5.73 0.35 -7.60
N ILE A 532 5.69 1.66 -7.33
CA ILE A 532 6.60 2.33 -6.39
C ILE A 532 6.38 1.77 -4.98
N ILE A 533 5.13 1.68 -4.54
CA ILE A 533 4.77 1.17 -3.21
C ILE A 533 5.26 -0.28 -3.04
N TYR A 534 5.04 -1.14 -4.03
CA TYR A 534 5.50 -2.54 -3.99
C TYR A 534 7.02 -2.63 -3.90
N HIS A 535 7.75 -1.89 -4.74
CA HIS A 535 9.21 -1.88 -4.72
C HIS A 535 9.75 -1.38 -3.37
N GLN A 536 9.14 -0.33 -2.82
CA GLN A 536 9.49 0.22 -1.51
C GLN A 536 9.19 -0.77 -0.37
N LEU A 537 8.00 -1.39 -0.38
CA LEU A 537 7.58 -2.40 0.58
C LEU A 537 8.52 -3.61 0.56
N ARG A 538 8.83 -4.16 -0.62
CA ARG A 538 9.78 -5.26 -0.78
C ARG A 538 11.16 -4.90 -0.24
N LYS A 539 11.67 -3.71 -0.57
CA LYS A 539 12.98 -3.24 -0.07
C LYS A 539 12.99 -3.14 1.45
N TYR A 540 11.92 -2.63 2.06
CA TYR A 540 11.80 -2.57 3.51
C TYR A 540 11.70 -3.95 4.14
N LEU A 541 10.91 -4.88 3.58
CA LEU A 541 10.82 -6.26 4.07
C LEU A 541 12.19 -6.98 4.05
N LEU A 542 12.96 -6.81 2.97
CA LEU A 542 14.30 -7.38 2.86
C LEU A 542 15.28 -6.75 3.85
N HIS A 543 15.10 -5.49 4.19
CA HIS A 543 15.93 -4.81 5.19
C HIS A 543 15.60 -5.28 6.61
N THR A 544 14.31 -5.45 6.94
CA THR A 544 13.85 -5.96 8.24
C THR A 544 14.43 -7.34 8.55
N ASN A 545 14.54 -8.23 7.55
CA ASN A 545 15.07 -9.57 7.75
C ASN A 545 16.56 -9.61 8.16
N LYS A 546 17.33 -8.53 7.91
CA LYS A 546 18.75 -8.46 8.32
C LYS A 546 18.93 -8.10 9.80
N THR A 547 17.93 -7.46 10.40
CA THR A 547 17.95 -7.12 11.83
C THR A 547 17.42 -8.33 12.59
N LYS A 548 18.30 -9.16 13.16
CA LYS A 548 17.90 -10.23 14.10
C LYS A 548 16.95 -9.63 15.16
N GLU A 549 15.93 -10.38 15.54
CA GLU A 549 14.87 -9.97 16.47
C GLU A 549 15.46 -9.50 17.81
N ASN A 550 15.76 -8.21 17.89
CA ASN A 550 16.24 -7.58 19.11
C ASN A 550 15.05 -7.37 20.05
N ILE A 551 15.18 -7.82 21.30
CA ILE A 551 14.16 -7.69 22.36
C ILE A 551 13.61 -6.26 22.47
N LYS A 552 14.45 -5.25 22.23
CA LYS A 552 14.07 -3.82 22.26
C LYS A 552 12.98 -3.42 21.26
N TYR A 553 12.84 -4.13 20.15
CA TYR A 553 11.88 -3.82 19.09
C TYR A 553 10.70 -4.80 19.04
N TRP A 554 10.57 -5.68 20.04
CA TRP A 554 9.46 -6.61 20.13
C TRP A 554 8.11 -5.87 20.11
N ARG A 555 7.17 -6.36 19.31
CA ARG A 555 5.79 -5.88 19.21
C ARG A 555 4.85 -7.06 19.08
N PRO A 556 3.60 -6.98 19.57
CA PRO A 556 2.63 -8.05 19.42
C PRO A 556 2.23 -8.18 17.95
N GLN A 557 2.61 -9.26 17.30
CA GLN A 557 2.22 -9.64 15.94
C GLN A 557 1.24 -10.81 16.07
N ILE A 558 -0.05 -10.51 15.93
CA ILE A 558 -1.12 -11.40 16.37
C ILE A 558 -1.62 -12.24 15.19
N LEU A 559 -1.66 -13.56 15.36
CA LEU A 559 -2.46 -14.48 14.54
C LEU A 559 -3.67 -14.91 15.37
N LEU A 560 -4.87 -14.44 15.01
CA LEU A 560 -6.11 -14.84 15.68
C LEU A 560 -6.79 -15.94 14.88
N LEU A 561 -6.97 -17.10 15.49
CA LEU A 561 -7.72 -18.20 14.89
C LEU A 561 -9.21 -18.01 15.17
N VAL A 562 -9.99 -17.81 14.10
CA VAL A 562 -11.43 -17.55 14.16
C VAL A 562 -12.17 -18.56 13.30
N ASN A 563 -13.27 -19.11 13.83
CA ASN A 563 -14.17 -19.94 13.03
C ASN A 563 -15.18 -19.07 12.26
N ASN A 564 -15.94 -18.22 12.97
CA ASN A 564 -16.95 -17.35 12.37
C ASN A 564 -16.69 -15.87 12.73
N PRO A 565 -16.46 -14.99 11.74
CA PRO A 565 -16.10 -13.59 11.99
C PRO A 565 -17.24 -12.78 12.64
N ASN A 566 -18.50 -13.11 12.36
CA ASN A 566 -19.66 -12.37 12.88
C ASN A 566 -19.85 -12.61 14.38
N ARG A 567 -19.72 -13.87 14.82
CA ARG A 567 -19.86 -14.24 16.24
C ARG A 567 -18.67 -13.76 17.06
N SER A 568 -17.46 -13.84 16.48
CA SER A 568 -16.21 -13.45 17.11
C SER A 568 -15.86 -11.97 16.93
N GLU A 569 -16.83 -11.09 16.64
CA GLU A 569 -16.57 -9.67 16.39
C GLU A 569 -15.88 -8.97 17.57
N ASN A 570 -16.26 -9.29 18.81
CA ASN A 570 -15.67 -8.70 20.01
C ASN A 570 -14.19 -9.05 20.16
N ILE A 571 -13.81 -10.30 19.94
CA ILE A 571 -12.40 -10.72 20.03
C ILE A 571 -11.57 -10.15 18.88
N ILE A 572 -12.15 -10.06 17.67
CA ILE A 572 -11.48 -9.46 16.52
C ILE A 572 -11.15 -7.98 16.78
N ARG A 573 -12.14 -7.21 17.26
CA ARG A 573 -11.93 -5.81 17.65
C ARG A 573 -10.94 -5.68 18.81
N PHE A 574 -10.96 -6.61 19.76
CA PHE A 574 -10.06 -6.60 20.91
C PHE A 574 -8.61 -6.80 20.46
N CYS A 575 -8.34 -7.79 19.61
CA CYS A 575 -7.02 -8.00 19.03
C CYS A 575 -6.58 -6.82 18.13
N ASN A 576 -7.51 -6.18 17.43
CA ASN A 576 -7.22 -4.95 16.66
C ASN A 576 -6.74 -3.79 17.55
N SER A 577 -7.27 -3.67 18.77
CA SER A 577 -6.75 -2.75 19.78
C SER A 577 -5.40 -3.20 20.33
N LEU A 578 -5.27 -4.49 20.65
CA LEU A 578 -4.08 -5.07 21.28
C LEU A 578 -2.84 -5.03 20.38
N LYS A 579 -2.98 -5.12 19.04
CA LYS A 579 -1.84 -5.07 18.12
C LYS A 579 -1.15 -3.69 18.08
N LYS A 580 -1.85 -2.61 18.44
CA LYS A 580 -1.36 -1.21 18.41
C LYS A 580 -0.60 -0.84 17.11
N GLY A 581 -1.23 -1.16 15.97
CA GLY A 581 -0.66 -0.88 14.63
C GLY A 581 0.36 -1.91 14.12
N SER A 582 0.68 -2.95 14.88
CA SER A 582 1.49 -4.09 14.45
C SER A 582 0.72 -5.02 13.49
N LEU A 583 1.39 -6.09 13.05
CA LEU A 583 0.82 -7.16 12.22
C LEU A 583 -0.37 -7.81 12.94
N TYR A 584 -1.45 -8.02 12.20
CA TYR A 584 -2.60 -8.77 12.66
C TYR A 584 -3.17 -9.60 11.52
N ILE A 585 -3.28 -10.90 11.74
CA ILE A 585 -3.73 -11.89 10.76
C ILE A 585 -4.94 -12.61 11.36
N LEU A 586 -6.03 -12.66 10.61
CA LEU A 586 -7.21 -13.50 10.90
C LEU A 586 -7.03 -14.82 10.17
N GLY A 587 -6.82 -15.89 10.92
CA GLY A 587 -6.64 -17.24 10.41
C GLY A 587 -7.93 -18.06 10.48
N HIS A 588 -8.28 -18.75 9.41
CA HIS A 588 -9.39 -19.71 9.40
C HIS A 588 -9.06 -20.93 8.55
N VAL A 589 -9.56 -22.10 9.00
CA VAL A 589 -9.33 -23.39 8.35
C VAL A 589 -10.65 -23.94 7.84
N ILE A 590 -10.72 -24.17 6.54
CA ILE A 590 -11.81 -24.87 5.89
C ILE A 590 -11.48 -26.36 5.90
N VAL A 591 -12.25 -27.14 6.65
CA VAL A 591 -12.06 -28.59 6.78
C VAL A 591 -12.69 -29.28 5.58
N SER A 592 -11.87 -29.86 4.72
CA SER A 592 -12.33 -30.66 3.58
C SER A 592 -11.31 -31.72 3.19
N LYS A 593 -11.80 -32.89 2.81
CA LYS A 593 -10.96 -33.99 2.32
C LYS A 593 -10.49 -33.75 0.89
N ASP A 594 -11.30 -33.05 0.09
CA ASP A 594 -11.04 -32.76 -1.32
C ASP A 594 -10.65 -31.29 -1.50
N PHE A 595 -9.35 -31.06 -1.67
CA PHE A 595 -8.79 -29.71 -1.81
C PHE A 595 -9.35 -28.97 -3.04
N GLN A 596 -9.44 -29.65 -4.19
CA GLN A 596 -9.80 -29.02 -5.46
C GLN A 596 -11.27 -28.59 -5.50
N ALA A 597 -12.19 -29.41 -4.98
CA ALA A 597 -13.61 -29.08 -4.87
C ALA A 597 -13.85 -27.87 -3.95
N SER A 598 -12.94 -27.63 -2.99
CA SER A 598 -13.07 -26.56 -1.99
C SER A 598 -12.44 -25.24 -2.42
N MET A 599 -11.81 -25.18 -3.60
CA MET A 599 -11.11 -23.98 -4.07
C MET A 599 -12.08 -22.83 -4.41
N GLU A 600 -13.27 -23.15 -4.93
CA GLU A 600 -14.30 -22.15 -5.17
C GLU A 600 -14.83 -21.56 -3.87
N GLU A 601 -15.10 -22.40 -2.87
CA GLU A 601 -15.53 -21.95 -1.55
C GLU A 601 -14.43 -21.14 -0.85
N LEU A 602 -13.16 -21.53 -0.97
CA LEU A 602 -12.03 -20.77 -0.44
C LEU A 602 -11.97 -19.35 -1.02
N ARG A 603 -12.10 -19.20 -2.35
CA ARG A 603 -12.11 -17.88 -3.00
C ARG A 603 -13.30 -17.03 -2.53
N LYS A 604 -14.47 -17.63 -2.44
CA LYS A 604 -15.69 -16.96 -1.96
C LYS A 604 -15.55 -16.50 -0.51
N GLN A 605 -15.08 -17.38 0.38
CA GLN A 605 -14.79 -17.04 1.78
C GLN A 605 -13.74 -15.94 1.87
N GLN A 606 -12.68 -16.01 1.07
CA GLN A 606 -11.64 -15.00 1.05
C GLN A 606 -12.20 -13.62 0.74
N GLN A 607 -13.03 -13.49 -0.29
CA GLN A 607 -13.72 -12.24 -0.62
C GLN A 607 -14.60 -11.73 0.53
N LEU A 608 -15.45 -12.60 1.10
CA LEU A 608 -16.35 -12.25 2.19
C LEU A 608 -15.61 -11.75 3.44
N TRP A 609 -14.49 -12.39 3.80
CA TRP A 609 -13.68 -11.98 4.95
C TRP A 609 -12.93 -10.67 4.68
N HIS A 610 -12.48 -10.42 3.44
CA HIS A 610 -11.88 -9.13 3.08
C HIS A 610 -12.91 -8.00 3.16
N GLU A 611 -14.14 -8.21 2.66
CA GLU A 611 -15.23 -7.26 2.82
C GLU A 611 -15.55 -6.98 4.30
N PHE A 612 -15.57 -8.03 5.13
CA PHE A 612 -15.82 -7.91 6.56
C PHE A 612 -14.79 -6.99 7.25
N ILE A 613 -13.49 -7.20 6.99
CA ILE A 613 -12.41 -6.37 7.53
C ILE A 613 -12.59 -4.90 7.08
N LEU A 614 -12.87 -4.66 5.79
CA LEU A 614 -13.03 -3.32 5.23
C LEU A 614 -14.24 -2.59 5.79
N LYS A 615 -15.40 -3.26 5.89
CA LYS A 615 -16.65 -2.68 6.44
C LYS A 615 -16.51 -2.30 7.92
N ARG A 616 -15.64 -2.99 8.67
CA ARG A 616 -15.46 -2.81 10.12
C ARG A 616 -14.19 -2.01 10.50
N ASP A 617 -13.44 -1.47 9.53
CA ASP A 617 -12.16 -0.76 9.74
C ASP A 617 -11.15 -1.55 10.59
N ILE A 618 -11.10 -2.86 10.37
CA ILE A 618 -10.11 -3.73 11.01
C ILE A 618 -8.80 -3.61 10.23
N LYS A 619 -7.69 -3.33 10.90
CA LYS A 619 -6.38 -3.18 10.24
C LYS A 619 -5.63 -4.50 10.29
N GLY A 620 -6.08 -5.49 9.52
CA GLY A 620 -5.48 -6.84 9.50
C GLY A 620 -5.54 -7.49 8.13
N PHE A 621 -4.85 -8.61 8.00
CA PHE A 621 -4.86 -9.49 6.83
C PHE A 621 -5.71 -10.72 7.12
N VAL A 622 -6.30 -11.32 6.09
CA VAL A 622 -6.98 -12.62 6.18
C VAL A 622 -6.06 -13.69 5.61
N ASP A 623 -5.92 -14.80 6.32
CA ASP A 623 -5.23 -16.00 5.83
C ASP A 623 -6.15 -17.22 5.99
N LEU A 624 -6.61 -17.75 4.86
CA LEU A 624 -7.54 -18.90 4.81
C LEU A 624 -6.80 -20.11 4.25
N THR A 625 -6.91 -21.25 4.93
CA THR A 625 -6.28 -22.50 4.50
C THR A 625 -7.31 -23.62 4.41
N VAL A 626 -7.21 -24.46 3.38
CA VAL A 626 -8.00 -25.69 3.25
C VAL A 626 -7.15 -26.87 3.73
N ALA A 627 -7.68 -27.69 4.64
CA ALA A 627 -6.97 -28.85 5.20
C ALA A 627 -7.91 -30.02 5.51
N PRO A 628 -7.41 -31.27 5.54
CA PRO A 628 -8.21 -32.44 5.88
C PRO A 628 -8.66 -32.48 7.35
N ASP A 629 -7.89 -31.85 8.23
CA ASP A 629 -8.18 -31.72 9.66
C ASP A 629 -7.81 -30.31 10.14
N GLU A 630 -8.49 -29.84 11.18
CA GLU A 630 -8.25 -28.54 11.83
C GLU A 630 -6.81 -28.42 12.32
N VAL A 631 -6.28 -29.50 12.89
CA VAL A 631 -4.90 -29.55 13.42
C VAL A 631 -3.89 -29.30 12.30
N TRP A 632 -4.04 -29.96 11.15
CA TRP A 632 -3.15 -29.79 10.01
C TRP A 632 -3.24 -28.38 9.42
N GLY A 633 -4.46 -27.84 9.30
CA GLY A 633 -4.65 -26.48 8.79
C GLY A 633 -4.04 -25.43 9.71
N ILE A 634 -4.22 -25.55 11.03
CA ILE A 634 -3.67 -24.61 12.02
C ILE A 634 -2.15 -24.69 12.05
N ARG A 635 -1.56 -25.90 12.00
CA ARG A 635 -0.10 -26.08 11.84
C ARG A 635 0.42 -25.35 10.60
N GLY A 636 -0.29 -25.49 9.49
CA GLY A 636 -0.04 -24.75 8.26
C GLY A 636 0.02 -23.25 8.54
N LEU A 637 -1.09 -22.67 9.01
CA LEU A 637 -1.21 -21.24 9.32
C LEU A 637 -0.10 -20.71 10.23
N ILE A 638 0.22 -21.40 11.33
CA ILE A 638 1.28 -20.95 12.25
C ILE A 638 2.66 -20.95 11.57
N SER A 639 2.92 -21.94 10.73
CA SER A 639 4.21 -22.09 10.04
C SER A 639 4.37 -21.19 8.81
N SER A 640 3.27 -20.88 8.12
CA SER A 640 3.27 -20.18 6.82
C SER A 640 2.81 -18.73 6.89
N ALA A 641 2.11 -18.31 7.95
CA ALA A 641 1.57 -16.96 8.04
C ALA A 641 2.69 -15.89 8.10
N GLY A 642 2.49 -14.82 7.33
CA GLY A 642 3.41 -13.70 7.22
C GLY A 642 4.40 -13.80 6.05
N LEU A 643 5.30 -12.82 5.94
CA LEU A 643 6.27 -12.74 4.85
C LEU A 643 7.63 -12.21 5.34
N GLY A 644 8.68 -13.01 5.14
CA GLY A 644 10.05 -12.65 5.55
C GLY A 644 10.16 -12.45 7.05
N GLY A 645 10.64 -11.27 7.48
CA GLY A 645 10.76 -10.88 8.89
C GLY A 645 9.49 -10.30 9.52
N ILE A 646 8.36 -10.27 8.81
CA ILE A 646 7.05 -9.91 9.36
C ILE A 646 6.23 -11.19 9.49
N ARG A 647 6.22 -11.78 10.69
CA ARG A 647 5.51 -13.03 11.02
C ARG A 647 4.71 -12.85 12.30
N PRO A 648 3.66 -13.64 12.56
CA PRO A 648 3.02 -13.62 13.86
C PRO A 648 3.96 -14.20 14.93
N ASN A 649 3.98 -13.58 16.10
CA ASN A 649 4.71 -14.04 17.28
C ASN A 649 3.77 -14.38 18.45
N ILE A 650 2.48 -14.05 18.36
CA ILE A 650 1.45 -14.48 19.30
C ILE A 650 0.30 -15.13 18.52
N ALA A 651 -0.03 -16.38 18.86
CA ALA A 651 -1.22 -17.07 18.40
C ALA A 651 -2.33 -16.94 19.44
N VAL A 652 -3.50 -16.50 19.00
CA VAL A 652 -4.68 -16.31 19.84
C VAL A 652 -5.72 -17.35 19.51
N LEU A 653 -6.09 -18.14 20.52
CA LEU A 653 -7.06 -19.21 20.45
C LEU A 653 -8.30 -18.84 21.25
N THR A 654 -9.48 -19.18 20.74
CA THR A 654 -10.71 -19.12 21.53
C THR A 654 -10.88 -20.42 22.30
N PHE A 655 -11.29 -20.33 23.57
CA PHE A 655 -11.59 -21.50 24.38
C PHE A 655 -12.79 -22.28 23.81
N ILE A 656 -12.68 -23.60 23.84
CA ILE A 656 -13.69 -24.55 23.35
C ILE A 656 -14.98 -24.42 24.16
N ASN A 657 -16.13 -24.33 23.48
CA ASN A 657 -17.44 -24.33 24.16
C ASN A 657 -17.92 -25.77 24.40
N THR A 658 -17.58 -26.34 25.57
CA THR A 658 -17.92 -27.73 25.94
C THR A 658 -19.42 -27.99 26.16
N ARG A 659 -20.27 -26.95 26.25
CA ARG A 659 -21.72 -27.10 26.52
C ARG A 659 -22.51 -27.79 25.39
N TYR A 660 -21.99 -27.81 24.16
CA TYR A 660 -22.68 -28.42 23.03
C TYR A 660 -22.68 -29.97 23.07
N LYS A 661 -21.72 -30.60 23.75
CA LYS A 661 -21.61 -32.08 23.83
C LYS A 661 -22.82 -32.76 24.50
N LYS A 662 -23.46 -32.15 25.49
CA LYS A 662 -24.58 -32.79 26.23
C LYS A 662 -25.93 -32.70 25.52
N VAL A 663 -26.12 -31.71 24.65
CA VAL A 663 -27.40 -31.51 23.95
C VAL A 663 -27.46 -32.35 22.68
N ASP A 664 -26.34 -32.50 21.96
CA ASP A 664 -26.32 -33.27 20.70
C ASP A 664 -26.22 -34.79 20.92
N ALA A 665 -25.66 -35.27 22.03
CA ALA A 665 -25.78 -36.70 22.38
C ALA A 665 -27.24 -37.11 22.65
N ALA A 666 -28.08 -36.18 23.13
CA ALA A 666 -29.51 -36.38 23.31
C ALA A 666 -30.29 -36.21 22.00
N LYS A 667 -29.91 -35.24 21.14
CA LYS A 667 -30.53 -35.03 19.82
C LYS A 667 -30.16 -36.09 18.78
N HIS A 668 -28.92 -36.59 18.75
CA HIS A 668 -28.53 -37.70 17.86
C HIS A 668 -29.25 -39.01 18.19
N LYS A 669 -29.81 -39.14 19.40
CA LYS A 669 -30.66 -40.26 19.77
C LYS A 669 -32.12 -40.07 19.35
N ALA A 670 -32.55 -38.83 19.08
CA ALA A 670 -33.90 -38.47 18.66
C ALA A 670 -34.04 -38.27 17.14
N LEU A 671 -32.95 -37.94 16.43
CA LEU A 671 -32.93 -37.71 14.98
C LEU A 671 -32.76 -38.99 14.13
N LYS A 672 -32.91 -40.18 14.73
CA LYS A 672 -32.86 -41.45 14.01
C LYS A 672 -34.23 -41.97 13.56
N ASP A 673 -35.31 -41.30 13.96
CA ASP A 673 -36.67 -41.81 13.77
C ASP A 673 -37.56 -40.98 12.82
N ASP A 674 -37.13 -39.81 12.34
CA ASP A 674 -37.97 -38.97 11.46
C ASP A 674 -37.15 -38.40 10.28
N ASP A 675 -37.07 -39.17 9.19
CA ASP A 675 -36.59 -38.71 7.88
C ASP A 675 -37.72 -38.93 6.86
N ASP A 676 -38.60 -37.93 6.69
CA ASP A 676 -39.26 -37.67 5.41
C ASP A 676 -39.96 -36.31 5.38
N SER A 677 -39.76 -35.61 4.27
CA SER A 677 -40.48 -34.43 3.76
C SER A 677 -39.87 -33.02 3.95
N SER A 678 -39.74 -32.40 2.78
CA SER A 678 -39.22 -31.10 2.36
C SER A 678 -39.99 -29.86 2.83
N SER A 679 -39.31 -28.73 3.01
CA SER A 679 -39.70 -27.45 2.36
C SER A 679 -38.68 -26.31 2.57
N MET A 680 -38.55 -25.51 1.50
CA MET A 680 -37.77 -24.27 1.35
C MET A 680 -37.85 -23.32 2.56
N ARG A 681 -36.69 -22.79 2.99
CA ARG A 681 -36.59 -21.58 3.83
C ARG A 681 -35.44 -20.68 3.35
N ASP A 682 -35.65 -19.39 3.56
CA ASP A 682 -34.91 -18.24 3.03
C ASP A 682 -33.39 -18.26 3.18
N MET A 683 -32.72 -17.82 2.12
CA MET A 683 -31.26 -17.75 1.92
C MET A 683 -30.67 -16.42 2.42
N SER A 684 -30.65 -16.20 3.73
CA SER A 684 -29.84 -15.11 4.32
C SER A 684 -29.06 -15.48 5.58
N ASP A 685 -29.23 -16.69 6.10
CA ASP A 685 -28.39 -17.28 7.14
C ASP A 685 -28.05 -18.70 6.72
N SER A 686 -27.11 -18.86 5.77
CA SER A 686 -26.51 -20.17 5.54
C SER A 686 -25.79 -20.58 6.82
N HIS A 687 -26.43 -21.40 7.63
CA HIS A 687 -25.89 -22.01 8.83
C HIS A 687 -24.56 -22.68 8.47
N ILE A 688 -23.44 -21.98 8.70
CA ILE A 688 -22.12 -22.60 8.81
C ILE A 688 -22.27 -23.51 10.03
N ALA A 689 -22.48 -24.80 9.81
CA ALA A 689 -22.50 -25.79 10.86
C ALA A 689 -21.12 -25.76 11.54
N GLU A 690 -21.03 -25.09 12.68
CA GLU A 690 -19.83 -25.01 13.48
C GLU A 690 -19.47 -26.45 13.89
N HIS A 691 -18.43 -27.02 13.29
CA HIS A 691 -17.91 -28.30 13.73
C HIS A 691 -17.25 -28.07 15.09
N ALA A 692 -17.84 -28.62 16.15
CA ALA A 692 -17.29 -28.51 17.49
C ALA A 692 -15.95 -29.28 17.55
N ILE A 693 -14.85 -28.55 17.80
CA ILE A 693 -13.52 -29.16 17.93
C ILE A 693 -13.50 -30.08 19.15
N LEU A 694 -13.06 -31.32 18.96
CA LEU A 694 -12.88 -32.27 20.07
C LEU A 694 -11.81 -31.77 21.05
N PRO A 695 -11.96 -31.99 22.38
CA PRO A 695 -10.95 -31.61 23.36
C PRO A 695 -9.54 -32.11 23.01
N VAL A 696 -9.44 -33.35 22.52
CA VAL A 696 -8.18 -33.93 22.04
C VAL A 696 -7.52 -33.09 20.95
N LYS A 697 -8.27 -32.70 19.92
CA LYS A 697 -7.77 -31.88 18.81
C LYS A 697 -7.38 -30.48 19.30
N TRP A 698 -8.17 -29.88 20.20
CA TRP A 698 -7.88 -28.56 20.77
C TRP A 698 -6.61 -28.56 21.63
N VAL A 699 -6.44 -29.57 22.50
CA VAL A 699 -5.23 -29.75 23.31
C VAL A 699 -4.03 -30.05 22.42
N GLN A 700 -4.21 -30.82 21.34
CA GLN A 700 -3.15 -31.06 20.36
C GLN A 700 -2.68 -29.75 19.69
N ILE A 701 -3.62 -28.91 19.25
CA ILE A 701 -3.31 -27.58 18.69
C ILE A 701 -2.54 -26.73 19.71
N LEU A 702 -3.00 -26.73 20.96
CA LEU A 702 -2.35 -25.98 22.03
C LEU A 702 -0.93 -26.48 22.29
N GLU A 703 -0.72 -27.79 22.44
CA GLU A 703 0.61 -28.40 22.59
C GLU A 703 1.52 -28.10 21.39
N ASP A 704 1.00 -28.15 20.17
CA ASP A 704 1.75 -27.86 18.94
C ASP A 704 2.22 -26.39 18.91
N ILE A 705 1.36 -25.43 19.27
CA ILE A 705 1.76 -24.02 19.32
C ILE A 705 2.76 -23.79 20.46
N LEU A 706 2.51 -24.36 21.64
CA LEU A 706 3.42 -24.30 22.76
C LEU A 706 4.77 -24.92 22.40
N ALA A 707 4.83 -25.97 21.57
CA ALA A 707 6.09 -26.54 21.09
C ALA A 707 6.82 -25.64 20.07
N GLY A 708 6.08 -24.76 19.37
CA GLY A 708 6.61 -23.83 18.39
C GLY A 708 7.38 -22.63 18.97
N LEU A 709 7.70 -21.68 18.10
CA LEU A 709 8.39 -20.42 18.43
C LEU A 709 7.41 -19.24 18.66
N VAL A 710 6.12 -19.54 18.81
CA VAL A 710 5.04 -18.54 18.90
C VAL A 710 4.43 -18.60 20.29
N ASP A 711 4.23 -17.43 20.91
CA ASP A 711 3.59 -17.32 22.22
C ASP A 711 2.08 -17.56 22.09
N VAL A 712 1.43 -18.05 23.15
CA VAL A 712 0.00 -18.42 23.11
C VAL A 712 -0.82 -17.53 24.00
N MET A 713 -1.97 -17.09 23.50
CA MET A 713 -3.05 -16.51 24.32
C MET A 713 -4.36 -17.27 24.09
N VAL A 714 -4.89 -17.92 25.14
CA VAL A 714 -6.22 -18.53 25.14
C VAL A 714 -7.23 -17.53 25.70
N THR A 715 -8.31 -17.31 24.97
CA THR A 715 -9.33 -16.32 25.31
C THR A 715 -10.63 -16.98 25.74
N TYR A 716 -11.24 -16.46 26.79
CA TYR A 716 -12.50 -16.97 27.32
C TYR A 716 -13.46 -15.84 27.67
N GLY A 717 -14.75 -16.03 27.37
CA GLY A 717 -15.81 -15.10 27.77
C GLY A 717 -15.89 -13.78 26.98
N PHE A 718 -15.19 -13.64 25.85
CA PHE A 718 -15.18 -12.43 25.02
C PHE A 718 -16.53 -12.12 24.33
N ASP A 719 -17.43 -13.10 24.22
CA ASP A 719 -18.82 -12.88 23.80
C ASP A 719 -19.56 -11.93 24.77
N ARG A 720 -19.17 -11.94 26.05
CA ARG A 720 -19.73 -11.09 27.12
C ARG A 720 -18.95 -9.78 27.29
N LEU A 721 -17.92 -9.54 26.47
CA LEU A 721 -17.11 -8.33 26.56
C LEU A 721 -17.97 -7.10 26.26
N GLN A 722 -18.07 -6.22 27.23
CA GLN A 722 -18.68 -4.92 27.07
C GLN A 722 -17.59 -3.88 26.82
N TRP A 723 -17.66 -3.23 25.67
CA TRP A 723 -16.71 -2.19 25.27
C TRP A 723 -16.68 -1.03 26.28
N PRO A 724 -15.50 -0.53 26.67
CA PRO A 724 -15.40 0.61 27.57
C PRO A 724 -16.06 1.85 26.93
N GLN A 725 -17.14 2.33 27.53
CA GLN A 725 -17.83 3.55 27.10
C GLN A 725 -17.23 4.79 27.78
N THR A 726 -17.25 5.92 27.08
CA THR A 726 -16.67 7.21 27.54
C THR A 726 -17.42 7.86 28.71
N LYS A 727 -18.59 7.35 29.13
CA LYS A 727 -19.38 7.89 30.25
C LYS A 727 -20.01 6.76 31.06
N GLY A 728 -19.74 6.71 32.37
CA GLY A 728 -20.61 6.03 33.34
C GLY A 728 -19.90 5.30 34.48
N THR A 729 -18.94 4.42 34.19
CA THR A 729 -18.28 3.59 35.21
C THR A 729 -16.82 3.34 34.84
N LYS A 730 -15.87 3.74 35.68
CA LYS A 730 -14.46 3.33 35.52
C LYS A 730 -14.39 1.81 35.66
N ARG A 731 -13.70 1.16 34.72
CA ARG A 731 -13.46 -0.30 34.77
C ARG A 731 -11.97 -0.57 34.90
N TYR A 732 -11.62 -1.80 35.28
CA TYR A 732 -10.22 -2.19 35.43
C TYR A 732 -9.74 -3.08 34.27
N ILE A 733 -8.48 -2.91 33.87
CA ILE A 733 -7.70 -3.93 33.16
C ILE A 733 -6.82 -4.59 34.23
N ASP A 734 -7.14 -5.84 34.54
CA ASP A 734 -6.47 -6.56 35.61
C ASP A 734 -5.33 -7.43 35.08
N MET A 735 -4.19 -7.34 35.75
CA MET A 735 -3.01 -8.17 35.54
C MET A 735 -2.89 -9.13 36.72
N PHE A 736 -2.91 -10.44 36.48
CA PHE A 736 -2.80 -11.45 37.52
C PHE A 736 -1.69 -12.47 37.20
N PRO A 737 -0.41 -12.09 37.39
CA PRO A 737 0.73 -12.98 37.22
C PRO A 737 0.83 -13.94 38.42
N VAL A 738 0.23 -15.12 38.34
CA VAL A 738 0.32 -16.13 39.42
C VAL A 738 1.27 -17.26 39.04
N HIS A 739 2.03 -17.73 40.03
CA HIS A 739 2.82 -18.95 39.92
C HIS A 739 1.94 -20.16 40.25
N MET A 740 1.73 -21.03 39.27
CA MET A 740 1.05 -22.31 39.50
C MET A 740 2.12 -23.38 39.56
N ALA A 741 2.20 -24.12 40.67
CA ALA A 741 3.16 -25.19 40.82
C ALA A 741 2.79 -26.35 39.86
N SER A 742 3.52 -26.50 38.76
CA SER A 742 3.57 -27.77 38.04
C SER A 742 4.76 -28.58 38.58
N ASN A 743 4.51 -29.47 39.54
CA ASN A 743 5.52 -30.43 39.98
C ASN A 743 5.85 -31.35 38.79
N LEU A 744 6.95 -31.07 38.10
CA LEU A 744 7.44 -31.93 37.02
C LEU A 744 8.44 -32.93 37.63
N GLU A 745 7.95 -34.08 38.09
CA GLU A 745 8.84 -35.21 38.38
C GLU A 745 9.43 -35.74 37.05
N SER A 746 10.70 -35.43 36.78
CA SER A 746 11.42 -36.06 35.67
C SER A 746 12.06 -37.37 36.13
N HIS A 747 11.51 -38.50 35.70
CA HIS A 747 12.06 -39.83 35.99
C HIS A 747 13.30 -40.22 35.16
N THR A 748 13.96 -39.28 34.51
CA THR A 748 15.17 -39.58 33.71
C THR A 748 16.25 -38.53 33.92
N ASN A 749 17.33 -38.94 34.60
CA ASN A 749 18.59 -38.23 34.63
C ASN A 749 19.06 -37.93 33.19
N ARG A 750 19.22 -36.64 32.87
CA ARG A 750 19.66 -36.03 31.59
C ARG A 750 18.56 -35.65 30.60
N THR A 751 17.74 -34.68 30.97
CA THR A 751 17.32 -33.58 30.08
C THR A 751 17.13 -32.35 30.95
N ARG A 752 17.67 -31.19 30.54
CA ARG A 752 17.38 -29.90 31.18
C ARG A 752 15.85 -29.76 31.36
N PRO A 753 15.35 -29.21 32.49
CA PRO A 753 13.91 -28.96 32.64
C PRO A 753 13.45 -28.12 31.44
N LEU A 754 12.38 -28.53 30.76
CA LEU A 754 11.82 -27.76 29.65
C LEU A 754 11.30 -26.42 30.22
N TYR A 755 12.17 -25.41 30.12
CA TYR A 755 12.08 -24.11 30.75
C TYR A 755 10.91 -23.28 30.21
N ALA A 756 10.03 -22.84 31.10
CA ALA A 756 9.70 -21.41 31.18
C ALA A 756 10.05 -21.00 32.61
N THR A 757 11.07 -20.16 32.78
CA THR A 757 11.12 -19.36 34.00
C THR A 757 9.89 -18.44 33.92
N ASN A 758 8.99 -18.53 34.89
CA ASN A 758 7.68 -17.84 34.88
C ASN A 758 7.75 -16.32 34.61
N LEU A 759 8.94 -15.73 34.71
CA LEU A 759 9.26 -14.35 34.36
C LEU A 759 8.88 -13.95 32.93
N GLU A 760 9.10 -14.80 31.93
CA GLU A 760 8.77 -14.49 30.52
C GLU A 760 7.27 -14.29 30.33
N THR A 761 6.47 -15.16 30.94
CA THR A 761 5.01 -15.05 30.89
C THR A 761 4.51 -13.84 31.68
N TYR A 762 5.10 -13.51 32.83
CA TYR A 762 4.72 -12.31 33.59
C TYR A 762 5.03 -11.01 32.85
N THR A 763 6.22 -10.93 32.25
CA THR A 763 6.60 -9.75 31.45
C THR A 763 5.67 -9.59 30.24
N MET A 764 5.25 -10.69 29.60
CA MET A 764 4.24 -10.64 28.54
C MET A 764 2.87 -10.16 29.03
N VAL A 765 2.39 -10.64 30.19
CA VAL A 765 1.13 -10.18 30.80
C VAL A 765 1.17 -8.68 31.04
N PHE A 766 2.28 -8.15 31.60
CA PHE A 766 2.46 -6.71 31.79
C PHE A 766 2.45 -5.95 30.47
N GLN A 767 3.23 -6.43 29.50
CA GLN A 767 3.40 -5.77 28.22
C GLN A 767 2.08 -5.69 27.44
N LEU A 768 1.32 -6.79 27.36
CA LEU A 768 0.03 -6.82 26.65
C LEU A 768 -1.02 -5.93 27.33
N SER A 769 -1.07 -5.96 28.66
CA SER A 769 -1.98 -5.11 29.45
C SER A 769 -1.67 -3.63 29.26
N TRP A 770 -0.39 -3.26 29.28
CA TRP A 770 0.05 -1.90 29.04
C TRP A 770 -0.25 -1.45 27.60
N ILE A 771 0.02 -2.30 26.61
CA ILE A 771 -0.27 -2.00 25.21
C ILE A 771 -1.77 -1.75 25.01
N LEU A 772 -2.63 -2.59 25.57
CA LEU A 772 -4.08 -2.40 25.53
C LEU A 772 -4.49 -1.05 26.15
N HIS A 773 -4.00 -0.74 27.35
CA HIS A 773 -4.28 0.52 28.04
C HIS A 773 -3.80 1.76 27.27
N THR A 774 -2.78 1.66 26.42
CA THR A 774 -2.34 2.79 25.59
C THR A 774 -3.26 3.09 24.40
N SER A 775 -4.17 2.18 24.04
CA SER A 775 -5.20 2.45 23.03
C SER A 775 -6.15 3.54 23.52
N PRO A 776 -6.55 4.51 22.68
CA PRO A 776 -7.37 5.65 23.11
C PRO A 776 -8.71 5.23 23.73
N GLU A 777 -9.33 4.16 23.24
CA GLU A 777 -10.60 3.63 23.74
C GLU A 777 -10.48 3.09 25.18
N TRP A 778 -9.40 2.37 25.45
CA TRP A 778 -9.14 1.71 26.73
C TRP A 778 -8.57 2.68 27.76
N LYS A 779 -7.74 3.65 27.33
CA LYS A 779 -7.14 4.66 28.21
C LYS A 779 -8.16 5.58 28.88
N GLN A 780 -9.27 5.88 28.19
CA GLN A 780 -10.30 6.78 28.70
C GLN A 780 -11.27 6.08 29.64
N GLY A 781 -11.58 4.80 29.39
CA GLY A 781 -12.57 4.04 30.14
C GLY A 781 -12.01 3.14 31.25
N CYS A 782 -10.72 2.80 31.21
CA CYS A 782 -10.14 1.81 32.11
C CYS A 782 -8.87 2.27 32.83
N THR A 783 -8.68 1.78 34.05
CA THR A 783 -7.44 1.90 34.84
C THR A 783 -6.74 0.54 34.95
N LEU A 784 -5.41 0.53 34.97
CA LEU A 784 -4.62 -0.70 35.15
C LEU A 784 -4.52 -1.05 36.63
N ARG A 785 -4.70 -2.34 36.95
CA ARG A 785 -4.54 -2.86 38.31
C ARG A 785 -3.78 -4.19 38.29
N LEU A 786 -2.79 -4.30 39.18
CA LEU A 786 -1.94 -5.47 39.38
C LEU A 786 -2.41 -6.21 40.62
N LEU A 787 -2.83 -7.46 40.42
CA LEU A 787 -3.29 -8.36 41.47
C LEU A 787 -2.21 -9.44 41.70
N THR A 788 -1.86 -9.72 42.95
CA THR A 788 -1.01 -10.87 43.33
C THR A 788 -1.58 -11.56 44.55
N ILE A 789 -1.17 -12.80 44.81
CA ILE A 789 -1.61 -13.59 45.97
C ILE A 789 -0.44 -13.76 46.94
N VAL A 790 -0.77 -13.70 48.23
CA VAL A 790 0.11 -13.95 49.36
C VAL A 790 -0.63 -14.87 50.34
N GLU A 791 0.09 -15.72 51.07
CA GLU A 791 -0.54 -16.68 51.98
C GLU A 791 -0.82 -16.08 53.36
N HIS A 792 0.16 -15.38 53.92
CA HIS A 792 0.12 -14.83 55.27
C HIS A 792 0.12 -13.31 55.28
N GLU A 793 -0.52 -12.73 56.30
CA GLU A 793 -0.65 -11.26 56.44
C GLU A 793 0.71 -10.54 56.49
N ASN A 794 1.71 -11.18 57.11
CA ASN A 794 3.07 -10.62 57.28
C ASN A 794 3.80 -10.35 55.96
N GLU A 795 3.38 -10.98 54.86
CA GLU A 795 4.02 -10.88 53.54
C GLU A 795 3.41 -9.77 52.66
N ILE A 796 2.23 -9.24 53.02
CA ILE A 796 1.48 -8.28 52.20
C ILE A 796 2.28 -7.01 51.92
N GLU A 797 2.84 -6.39 52.96
CA GLU A 797 3.56 -5.12 52.82
C GLU A 797 4.87 -5.28 52.03
N ALA A 798 5.59 -6.38 52.26
CA ALA A 798 6.85 -6.66 51.60
C ALA A 798 6.63 -6.87 50.09
N GLU A 799 5.60 -7.65 49.73
CA GLU A 799 5.29 -7.93 48.34
C GLU A 799 4.73 -6.70 47.60
N LYS A 800 3.89 -5.91 48.28
CA LYS A 800 3.38 -4.65 47.72
C LYS A 800 4.52 -3.69 47.35
N ARG A 801 5.49 -3.47 48.25
CA ARG A 801 6.67 -2.62 47.98
C ARG A 801 7.51 -3.16 46.82
N SER A 802 7.71 -4.49 46.76
CA SER A 802 8.46 -5.13 45.67
C SER A 802 7.80 -4.90 44.31
N LEU A 803 6.47 -5.05 44.22
CA LEU A 803 5.73 -4.82 42.97
C LEU A 803 5.67 -3.34 42.57
N GLU A 804 5.54 -2.42 43.53
CA GLU A 804 5.59 -0.99 43.26
C GLU A 804 6.95 -0.57 42.68
N GLN A 805 8.06 -1.06 43.24
CA GLN A 805 9.41 -0.83 42.69
C GLN A 805 9.57 -1.39 41.28
N LEU A 806 8.99 -2.56 41.02
CA LEU A 806 9.03 -3.20 39.70
C LEU A 806 8.24 -2.39 38.66
N LEU A 807 7.05 -1.91 39.02
CA LEU A 807 6.25 -1.03 38.15
C LEU A 807 6.94 0.32 37.90
N GLU A 808 7.63 0.88 38.90
CA GLU A 808 8.42 2.10 38.75
C GLU A 808 9.58 1.89 37.78
N THR A 809 10.28 0.77 37.89
CA THR A 809 11.36 0.36 36.95
C THR A 809 10.81 0.26 35.52
N PHE A 810 9.64 -0.33 35.33
CA PHE A 810 8.97 -0.42 34.04
C PHE A 810 8.25 0.87 33.61
N ARG A 811 8.21 1.90 34.46
CA ARG A 811 7.49 3.17 34.26
C ARG A 811 6.00 2.97 33.94
N MET A 812 5.41 1.92 34.50
CA MET A 812 3.99 1.61 34.34
C MET A 812 3.20 2.17 35.54
N LYS A 813 2.14 2.93 35.26
CA LYS A 813 1.21 3.40 36.31
C LYS A 813 0.07 2.39 36.43
N ALA A 814 0.07 1.60 37.50
CA ALA A 814 -0.99 0.65 37.83
C ALA A 814 -1.23 0.62 39.34
N GLU A 815 -2.47 0.33 39.74
CA GLU A 815 -2.83 0.14 41.16
C GLU A 815 -2.40 -1.26 41.61
N VAL A 816 -1.59 -1.37 42.68
CA VAL A 816 -1.14 -2.67 43.21
C VAL A 816 -2.07 -3.14 44.32
N LYS A 817 -2.59 -4.35 44.20
CA LYS A 817 -3.44 -5.01 45.20
C LYS A 817 -2.92 -6.42 45.48
N VAL A 818 -2.43 -6.61 46.71
CA VAL A 818 -1.96 -7.90 47.22
C VAL A 818 -3.11 -8.56 47.97
N LEU A 819 -3.51 -9.75 47.53
CA LEU A 819 -4.63 -10.53 48.09
C LEU A 819 -4.08 -11.58 49.05
N CYS A 820 -4.59 -11.63 50.28
CA CYS A 820 -4.13 -12.58 51.30
C CYS A 820 -5.12 -13.73 51.47
N LEU A 821 -4.65 -14.97 51.32
CA LEU A 821 -5.48 -16.18 51.46
C LEU A 821 -6.05 -16.31 52.88
N SER A 822 -5.24 -16.10 53.93
CA SER A 822 -5.67 -16.30 55.31
C SER A 822 -6.72 -15.30 55.80
N LEU A 823 -6.72 -14.09 55.23
CA LEU A 823 -7.60 -12.98 55.62
C LEU A 823 -8.90 -12.93 54.79
N SER A 824 -8.88 -13.54 53.60
CA SER A 824 -10.05 -13.62 52.73
C SER A 824 -11.02 -14.68 53.24
N ASN A 825 -12.31 -14.38 53.34
CA ASN A 825 -13.35 -15.34 53.73
C ASN A 825 -13.70 -16.28 52.55
N LEU A 826 -12.72 -17.02 52.07
CA LEU A 826 -12.84 -17.93 50.93
C LEU A 826 -13.31 -19.28 51.43
N ASP A 827 -14.49 -19.70 50.99
CA ASP A 827 -15.08 -20.96 51.43
C ASP A 827 -14.25 -22.15 50.91
N ALA A 828 -13.76 -22.12 49.67
CA ALA A 828 -12.94 -23.21 49.14
C ALA A 828 -11.61 -23.36 49.90
N TYR A 829 -10.96 -22.26 50.27
CA TYR A 829 -9.70 -22.30 51.03
C TYR A 829 -9.92 -22.87 52.45
N ARG A 830 -10.98 -22.43 53.13
CA ARG A 830 -11.36 -22.89 54.47
C ARG A 830 -11.77 -24.37 54.47
N TYR A 831 -12.48 -24.83 53.43
CA TYR A 831 -12.86 -26.23 53.28
C TYR A 831 -11.67 -27.14 52.96
N ILE A 832 -10.95 -26.81 51.88
CA ILE A 832 -9.94 -27.68 51.29
C ILE A 832 -8.71 -27.73 52.19
N LEU A 833 -8.20 -26.59 52.65
CA LEU A 833 -6.95 -26.53 53.41
C LEU A 833 -7.18 -26.65 54.92
N LYS A 834 -8.10 -25.86 55.49
CA LYS A 834 -8.33 -25.79 56.95
C LYS A 834 -9.34 -26.79 57.50
N ASN A 835 -10.03 -27.55 56.63
CA ASN A 835 -11.07 -28.51 57.02
C ASN A 835 -12.20 -27.90 57.88
N GLU A 836 -12.55 -26.64 57.63
CA GLU A 836 -13.61 -25.94 58.35
C GLU A 836 -15.00 -26.22 57.73
N PRO A 837 -16.07 -26.33 58.54
CA PRO A 837 -17.42 -26.56 58.04
C PRO A 837 -18.00 -25.33 57.33
N ILE A 838 -18.58 -25.55 56.15
CA ILE A 838 -19.20 -24.52 55.28
C ILE A 838 -20.65 -24.93 54.96
N SER A 839 -21.43 -24.04 54.32
CA SER A 839 -22.78 -24.34 53.85
C SER A 839 -22.84 -25.61 52.98
N PRO A 840 -23.85 -26.48 53.17
CA PRO A 840 -23.92 -27.81 52.54
C PRO A 840 -23.98 -27.76 51.01
N GLU A 841 -24.55 -26.69 50.43
CA GLU A 841 -24.61 -26.51 48.97
C GLU A 841 -23.21 -26.28 48.38
N LYS A 842 -22.42 -25.39 48.99
CA LYS A 842 -21.06 -25.08 48.52
C LYS A 842 -20.07 -26.23 48.75
N SER A 843 -20.20 -26.95 49.87
CA SER A 843 -19.35 -28.13 50.11
C SER A 843 -19.66 -29.24 49.08
N ALA A 844 -20.94 -29.45 48.75
CA ALA A 844 -21.32 -30.39 47.69
C ALA A 844 -20.79 -29.96 46.31
N ASP A 845 -20.85 -28.67 45.99
CA ASP A 845 -20.28 -28.14 44.74
C ASP A 845 -18.76 -28.36 44.66
N ILE A 846 -18.02 -28.11 45.75
CA ILE A 846 -16.56 -28.33 45.82
C ILE A 846 -16.24 -29.82 45.71
N GLU A 847 -16.98 -30.69 46.39
CA GLU A 847 -16.82 -32.14 46.31
C GLU A 847 -17.08 -32.66 44.91
N VAL A 848 -18.11 -32.18 44.22
CA VAL A 848 -18.38 -32.52 42.81
C VAL A 848 -17.23 -32.05 41.91
N MET A 849 -16.67 -30.86 42.16
CA MET A 849 -15.52 -30.38 41.40
C MET A 849 -14.26 -31.21 41.67
N LEU A 850 -14.05 -31.75 42.87
CA LEU A 850 -12.84 -32.50 43.24
C LEU A 850 -12.97 -34.03 43.17
N ASN A 851 -14.16 -34.57 42.85
CA ASN A 851 -14.44 -36.01 42.87
C ASN A 851 -13.47 -36.86 42.03
N ASP A 852 -13.02 -36.30 40.89
CA ASP A 852 -12.12 -36.99 39.95
C ASP A 852 -10.62 -36.81 40.30
N ASP A 853 -10.29 -36.08 41.38
CA ASP A 853 -8.91 -35.80 41.79
C ASP A 853 -8.39 -36.91 42.73
N PRO A 854 -7.34 -37.67 42.36
CA PRO A 854 -6.76 -38.70 43.22
C PRO A 854 -6.28 -38.16 44.56
N TRP A 855 -5.70 -36.95 44.58
CA TRP A 855 -5.16 -36.34 45.78
C TRP A 855 -6.28 -36.02 46.79
N TRP A 856 -7.40 -35.47 46.32
CA TRP A 856 -8.55 -35.16 47.18
C TRP A 856 -9.20 -36.42 47.74
N ASN A 857 -9.27 -37.49 46.94
CA ASN A 857 -9.81 -38.78 47.37
C ASN A 857 -8.97 -39.39 48.51
N ASP A 858 -7.65 -39.34 48.40
CA ASP A 858 -6.75 -39.84 49.45
C ASP A 858 -6.79 -38.97 50.71
N LEU A 859 -6.80 -37.64 50.55
CA LEU A 859 -6.93 -36.70 51.67
C LEU A 859 -8.29 -36.84 52.39
N SER A 860 -9.38 -37.00 51.64
CA SER A 860 -10.72 -37.25 52.19
C SER A 860 -10.78 -38.58 52.93
N ARG A 861 -10.14 -39.64 52.42
CA ARG A 861 -10.00 -40.93 53.14
C ARG A 861 -9.23 -40.75 54.44
N HIS A 862 -8.13 -39.99 54.46
CA HIS A 862 -7.37 -39.71 55.67
C HIS A 862 -8.17 -38.90 56.70
N ARG A 863 -8.91 -37.87 56.28
CA ARG A 863 -9.80 -37.07 57.15
C ARG A 863 -10.95 -37.88 57.72
N ASN A 864 -11.54 -38.77 56.92
CA ASN A 864 -12.59 -39.69 57.37
C ASN A 864 -12.05 -40.78 58.33
N ASN A 865 -10.81 -41.23 58.11
CA ASN A 865 -10.16 -42.19 58.99
C ASN A 865 -9.70 -41.57 60.31
N SER A 866 -9.22 -40.31 60.34
CA SER A 866 -8.83 -39.65 61.60
C SER A 866 -10.05 -39.32 62.48
N THR A 867 -11.18 -38.93 61.86
CA THR A 867 -12.46 -38.74 62.56
C THR A 867 -13.05 -40.07 63.06
N ALA A 868 -12.82 -41.20 62.38
CA ALA A 868 -13.15 -42.54 62.87
C ALA A 868 -12.21 -43.02 64.01
N PHE A 869 -10.91 -42.69 63.95
CA PHE A 869 -9.93 -43.03 64.99
C PHE A 869 -10.18 -42.28 66.31
N SER A 870 -10.65 -41.02 66.23
CA SER A 870 -11.08 -40.24 67.40
C SER A 870 -12.34 -40.79 68.07
N ARG A 871 -13.20 -41.51 67.35
CA ARG A 871 -14.40 -42.17 67.91
C ARG A 871 -14.12 -43.53 68.55
N ASN A 872 -13.12 -44.28 68.06
CA ASN A 872 -12.83 -45.64 68.55
C ASN A 872 -11.88 -45.70 69.76
N ASN A 873 -11.17 -44.62 70.08
CA ASN A 873 -10.22 -44.58 71.23
C ASN A 873 -10.86 -44.41 72.62
N ILE A 874 -12.20 -44.48 72.74
CA ILE A 874 -12.91 -44.43 74.03
C ILE A 874 -13.27 -45.83 74.57
N ILE A 875 -13.16 -46.93 73.79
CA ILE A 875 -13.76 -48.22 74.20
C ILE A 875 -12.79 -49.40 74.42
N HIS A 876 -11.54 -49.40 73.94
CA HIS A 876 -10.64 -50.55 74.16
C HIS A 876 -9.30 -50.19 74.80
N ARG A 877 -9.29 -50.16 76.14
CA ARG A 877 -8.07 -50.23 76.95
C ARG A 877 -8.12 -51.46 77.87
N LYS A 878 -7.79 -52.65 77.34
CA LYS A 878 -7.28 -53.81 78.10
C LYS A 878 -6.91 -54.99 77.18
N GLN A 879 -5.73 -55.58 77.46
CA GLN A 879 -5.16 -56.84 76.94
C GLN A 879 -4.73 -56.80 75.45
N SER A 880 -3.60 -57.35 75.00
CA SER A 880 -2.56 -58.22 75.58
C SER A 880 -1.35 -58.24 74.63
N ASP A 881 -0.18 -58.59 75.13
CA ASP A 881 1.06 -58.87 74.39
C ASP A 881 0.91 -59.93 73.28
N PHE A 882 1.61 -59.78 72.15
CA PHE A 882 2.33 -60.83 71.40
C PHE A 882 3.16 -60.21 70.24
N SER A 883 4.20 -60.93 69.79
CA SER A 883 5.48 -60.44 69.27
C SER A 883 5.85 -60.88 67.83
N PHE A 884 6.95 -60.27 67.31
CA PHE A 884 7.79 -60.57 66.11
C PHE A 884 7.23 -60.19 64.73
N GLY A 885 7.96 -59.67 63.73
CA GLY A 885 9.40 -59.47 63.45
C GLY A 885 9.58 -58.72 62.09
N PRO A 886 10.80 -58.52 61.55
CA PRO A 886 11.23 -57.26 60.94
C PRO A 886 11.17 -57.19 59.40
N SER A 887 11.05 -55.98 58.83
CA SER A 887 11.61 -55.68 57.49
C SER A 887 11.93 -54.19 57.28
N SER A 888 13.23 -53.92 57.16
CA SER A 888 13.91 -52.84 56.45
C SER A 888 13.26 -51.44 56.39
N ALA A 889 13.66 -50.59 57.33
CA ALA A 889 13.64 -49.14 57.15
C ALA A 889 14.61 -48.73 56.02
N ARG A 890 14.09 -48.10 54.96
CA ARG A 890 14.86 -47.19 54.13
C ARG A 890 14.46 -45.77 54.52
N GLN A 891 15.35 -45.12 55.27
CA GLN A 891 15.38 -43.68 55.44
C GLN A 891 15.29 -43.01 54.06
N ARG A 892 14.20 -42.31 53.79
CA ARG A 892 14.22 -41.20 52.82
C ARG A 892 14.35 -39.93 53.64
N SER A 893 15.57 -39.40 53.61
CA SER A 893 15.90 -38.03 53.94
C SER A 893 14.90 -37.08 53.29
N ALA A 894 14.25 -36.25 54.09
CA ALA A 894 13.54 -35.07 53.61
C ALA A 894 14.54 -34.17 52.86
N PRO A 895 14.23 -33.70 51.63
CA PRO A 895 14.91 -32.53 51.11
C PRO A 895 14.41 -31.28 51.84
N PRO A 896 15.26 -30.26 52.02
CA PRO A 896 14.87 -29.01 52.68
C PRO A 896 14.16 -28.06 51.70
N LEU A 897 13.49 -27.07 52.29
CA LEU A 897 13.03 -25.78 51.73
C LEU A 897 11.69 -25.79 50.97
N SER A 898 10.64 -25.43 51.72
CA SER A 898 9.44 -24.75 51.24
C SER A 898 9.84 -23.51 50.41
N ILE A 899 9.38 -23.44 49.16
CA ILE A 899 9.47 -22.23 48.33
C ILE A 899 8.33 -21.29 48.78
N PRO A 900 8.60 -20.03 49.13
CA PRO A 900 7.55 -19.08 49.52
C PRO A 900 6.62 -18.79 48.34
N LEU A 901 5.32 -18.65 48.63
CA LEU A 901 4.27 -18.29 47.67
C LEU A 901 4.60 -16.99 46.90
N SER A 902 5.33 -16.09 47.56
CA SER A 902 5.98 -14.93 46.94
C SER A 902 7.37 -15.32 46.39
N PHE A 903 7.46 -15.66 45.11
CA PHE A 903 8.73 -15.51 44.42
C PHE A 903 9.00 -14.00 44.33
N ARG A 904 9.96 -13.49 45.13
CA ARG A 904 10.36 -12.07 45.10
C ARG A 904 10.89 -11.73 43.71
N LEU A 905 9.98 -11.28 42.84
CA LEU A 905 10.23 -10.98 41.43
C LEU A 905 11.41 -10.01 41.28
N GLY A 906 11.57 -9.09 42.24
CA GLY A 906 12.69 -8.14 42.31
C GLY A 906 14.07 -8.73 42.63
N GLN A 907 14.18 -9.91 43.26
CA GLN A 907 15.47 -10.52 43.63
C GLN A 907 16.08 -11.35 42.49
N SER A 908 15.26 -12.03 41.70
CA SER A 908 15.72 -12.81 40.54
C SER A 908 16.25 -11.94 39.40
N LEU A 909 15.67 -10.74 39.22
CA LEU A 909 16.15 -9.76 38.23
C LEU A 909 17.57 -9.24 38.53
N LYS A 910 17.98 -9.22 39.80
CA LYS A 910 19.34 -8.79 40.20
C LYS A 910 20.43 -9.85 39.97
N GLN A 911 20.05 -11.11 39.72
CA GLN A 911 20.98 -12.24 39.55
C GLN A 911 21.27 -12.61 38.08
N ALA A 912 20.66 -11.90 37.11
CA ALA A 912 20.98 -12.10 35.70
C ALA A 912 22.33 -11.43 35.35
N HIS A 913 23.38 -12.23 35.16
CA HIS A 913 24.68 -11.73 34.73
C HIS A 913 24.61 -11.05 33.34
N PRO A 914 25.32 -9.93 33.14
CA PRO A 914 25.39 -9.28 31.83
C PRO A 914 26.12 -10.16 30.82
N PHE A 915 25.49 -10.41 29.67
CA PHE A 915 26.13 -11.07 28.54
C PHE A 915 27.23 -10.16 27.96
N SER A 916 28.44 -10.68 27.88
CA SER A 916 29.54 -10.08 27.12
C SER A 916 29.24 -10.19 25.62
N GLN A 917 29.21 -9.04 24.95
CA GLN A 917 29.20 -8.97 23.48
C GLN A 917 30.59 -9.34 22.96
N PRO A 918 30.74 -10.23 21.95
CA PRO A 918 31.97 -10.30 21.20
C PRO A 918 32.02 -9.12 20.22
N SER A 919 33.10 -8.35 20.32
CA SER A 919 33.47 -7.24 19.45
C SER A 919 33.69 -7.68 18.00
N SER A 920 33.16 -6.88 17.08
CA SER A 920 33.44 -6.90 15.64
C SER A 920 34.87 -6.43 15.34
N VAL A 921 35.62 -7.20 14.55
CA VAL A 921 36.78 -6.74 13.77
C VAL A 921 36.77 -7.47 12.42
N ASP A 922 37.19 -6.72 11.40
CA ASP A 922 37.21 -6.95 9.96
C ASP A 922 38.05 -8.15 9.47
N ASP A 923 37.69 -8.72 8.30
CA ASP A 923 38.54 -8.75 7.08
C ASP A 923 38.14 -9.83 6.05
N GLU A 924 38.53 -9.55 4.80
CA GLU A 924 38.24 -10.21 3.52
C GLU A 924 38.87 -11.61 3.30
N ASP A 925 38.35 -12.27 2.25
CA ASP A 925 38.95 -13.26 1.34
C ASP A 925 39.15 -14.76 1.71
N GLY A 926 38.75 -15.62 0.76
CA GLY A 926 39.39 -16.93 0.48
C GLY A 926 38.59 -18.22 0.79
N ALA A 927 38.36 -19.04 -0.23
CA ALA A 927 37.65 -20.35 -0.24
C ALA A 927 38.43 -21.53 0.42
N PRO A 928 38.01 -22.83 0.25
CA PRO A 928 36.84 -23.56 0.77
C PRO A 928 37.28 -24.67 1.80
N PRO A 929 36.36 -25.48 2.40
CA PRO A 929 36.66 -26.21 3.63
C PRO A 929 37.26 -27.61 3.41
N LYS A 930 38.17 -28.03 4.30
CA LYS A 930 38.57 -29.43 4.50
C LYS A 930 38.14 -29.92 5.88
N ALA A 931 37.64 -31.16 5.90
CA ALA A 931 37.25 -31.93 7.07
C ALA A 931 38.43 -32.21 8.02
N HIS A 932 38.17 -32.33 9.33
CA HIS A 932 38.34 -33.59 10.08
C HIS A 932 37.98 -33.47 11.57
N ARG A 933 37.42 -34.57 12.08
CA ARG A 933 37.22 -34.97 13.48
C ARG A 933 38.57 -35.07 14.24
N TYR A 934 38.60 -34.79 15.55
CA TYR A 934 38.70 -35.78 16.66
C TYR A 934 39.03 -35.09 18.01
N TYR A 935 38.57 -35.76 19.08
CA TYR A 935 38.84 -35.68 20.53
C TYR A 935 40.18 -35.09 21.02
N SER A 936 40.19 -34.43 22.19
CA SER A 936 40.54 -35.02 23.51
C SER A 936 40.89 -33.96 24.58
N ASP A 937 40.56 -34.31 25.83
CA ASP A 937 41.03 -33.88 27.17
C ASP A 937 42.18 -32.85 27.31
N ASN A 938 42.05 -31.96 28.30
CA ASN A 938 42.94 -31.96 29.49
C ASN A 938 42.56 -30.88 30.53
N THR A 939 42.44 -31.35 31.78
CA THR A 939 42.56 -30.64 33.06
C THR A 939 44.02 -30.35 33.40
N LEU A 940 44.36 -29.21 34.02
CA LEU A 940 45.57 -28.88 34.83
C LEU A 940 45.65 -27.34 34.92
N GLU A 941 45.99 -26.61 35.98
CA GLU A 941 46.28 -26.77 37.41
C GLU A 941 46.31 -25.32 37.98
N THR A 942 46.30 -25.22 39.31
CA THR A 942 46.37 -24.08 40.27
C THR A 942 47.60 -23.13 40.09
N PRO A 943 48.01 -22.20 41.01
CA PRO A 943 47.50 -21.73 42.32
C PRO A 943 47.61 -20.18 42.60
N TYR A 944 47.07 -19.72 43.74
CA TYR A 944 47.67 -18.80 44.77
C TYR A 944 46.70 -17.80 45.46
N ASP A 945 46.53 -18.06 46.75
CA ASP A 945 46.40 -17.23 47.97
C ASP A 945 46.40 -15.69 47.91
N VAL A 946 45.52 -15.07 48.74
CA VAL A 946 45.90 -14.13 49.82
C VAL A 946 44.92 -14.22 51.02
N ARG A 947 45.54 -14.38 52.21
CA ARG A 947 45.07 -14.34 53.63
C ARG A 947 44.23 -13.09 54.03
N SER A 948 43.09 -13.26 54.71
CA SER A 948 42.83 -13.27 56.18
C SER A 948 42.88 -11.93 56.92
N GLN A 949 41.81 -11.59 57.67
CA GLN A 949 41.90 -11.41 59.13
C GLN A 949 40.52 -11.30 59.81
N SER A 950 40.47 -11.97 60.96
CA SER A 950 39.39 -12.19 61.92
C SER A 950 39.31 -11.08 62.97
N SER A 951 38.13 -10.91 63.60
CA SER A 951 38.05 -10.54 65.01
C SER A 951 36.93 -11.32 65.71
N ASN A 952 37.32 -12.00 66.79
CA ASN A 952 36.47 -12.75 67.70
C ASN A 952 35.65 -11.83 68.60
N SER A 953 34.46 -12.28 68.98
CA SER A 953 33.92 -12.07 70.33
C SER A 953 33.08 -13.30 70.71
N SER A 954 33.57 -14.02 71.71
CA SER A 954 32.87 -15.04 72.50
C SER A 954 31.72 -14.43 73.28
N ASP A 955 30.64 -15.18 73.49
CA ASP A 955 30.02 -15.38 74.82
C ASP A 955 28.95 -16.49 74.76
N ASP A 956 29.25 -17.55 75.51
CA ASP A 956 28.41 -18.25 76.49
C ASP A 956 26.98 -18.75 76.19
N GLN A 957 26.84 -20.06 76.49
CA GLN A 957 25.79 -20.71 77.30
C GLN A 957 24.86 -21.77 76.68
N SER A 958 25.12 -22.99 77.19
CA SER A 958 24.21 -24.03 77.69
C SER A 958 23.33 -24.86 76.75
N MET A 959 23.53 -26.17 76.94
CA MET A 959 22.63 -27.28 76.63
C MET A 959 21.15 -27.00 76.96
N GLU A 960 20.24 -27.60 76.20
CA GLU A 960 19.37 -28.67 76.72
C GLU A 960 18.60 -29.36 75.59
N ASN A 961 18.75 -30.68 75.52
CA ASN A 961 17.84 -31.58 74.83
C ASN A 961 16.53 -31.63 75.63
N GLN A 962 15.42 -31.15 75.08
CA GLN A 962 14.09 -31.61 75.46
C GLN A 962 13.41 -32.25 74.27
N LYS A 963 13.06 -33.54 74.46
CA LYS A 963 12.16 -34.31 73.61
C LYS A 963 10.77 -33.67 73.70
N GLU A 964 10.27 -33.19 72.57
CA GLU A 964 8.82 -33.04 72.35
C GLU A 964 8.34 -34.11 71.36
N SER A 965 7.20 -34.69 71.71
CA SER A 965 6.43 -35.68 70.97
C SER A 965 5.98 -35.20 69.58
N PRO A 966 5.80 -36.09 68.59
CA PRO A 966 5.30 -35.70 67.28
C PRO A 966 3.79 -35.52 67.32
N ASP A 967 3.31 -34.29 67.53
CA ASP A 967 1.96 -33.92 67.12
C ASP A 967 1.95 -33.82 65.58
N MET A 968 1.37 -34.84 64.94
CA MET A 968 1.16 -34.90 63.49
C MET A 968 -0.10 -34.11 63.10
N ASP A 969 -0.01 -32.78 63.19
CA ASP A 969 -0.83 -31.87 62.36
C ASP A 969 0.10 -31.30 61.28
N ALA A 970 0.16 -31.98 60.13
CA ALA A 970 0.87 -31.45 58.98
C ALA A 970 0.11 -30.22 58.47
N ASN A 971 0.61 -29.02 58.80
CA ASN A 971 0.12 -27.77 58.22
C ASN A 971 0.43 -27.76 56.71
N PHE A 972 -0.54 -28.19 55.89
CA PHE A 972 -0.47 -28.07 54.44
C PHE A 972 -0.45 -26.60 54.03
N THR A 973 0.49 -26.25 53.16
CA THR A 973 0.62 -24.91 52.57
C THR A 973 -0.13 -24.89 51.22
N PHE A 974 -0.54 -23.72 50.71
CA PHE A 974 -1.24 -23.64 49.42
C PHE A 974 -0.47 -24.32 48.25
N ASN A 975 0.86 -24.31 48.30
CA ASN A 975 1.72 -24.95 47.30
C ASN A 975 1.68 -26.48 47.33
N ASP A 976 1.22 -27.10 48.43
CA ASP A 976 1.14 -28.56 48.59
C ASP A 976 -0.18 -29.13 48.03
N LEU A 977 -1.10 -28.27 47.61
CA LEU A 977 -2.38 -28.63 47.02
C LEU A 977 -2.24 -29.15 45.59
N SER A 978 -3.17 -30.00 45.15
CA SER A 978 -3.30 -30.35 43.73
C SER A 978 -3.61 -29.11 42.87
N SER A 979 -3.22 -29.14 41.58
CA SER A 979 -3.49 -28.05 40.64
C SER A 979 -4.98 -27.68 40.58
N ARG A 980 -5.85 -28.70 40.59
CA ARG A 980 -7.31 -28.52 40.57
C ARG A 980 -7.83 -27.83 41.83
N ALA A 981 -7.33 -28.21 43.01
CA ALA A 981 -7.65 -27.52 44.26
C ALA A 981 -7.16 -26.06 44.27
N GLN A 982 -5.96 -25.79 43.75
CA GLN A 982 -5.44 -24.43 43.59
C GLN A 982 -6.34 -23.60 42.66
N TYR A 983 -6.80 -24.17 41.54
CA TYR A 983 -7.68 -23.46 40.58
C TYR A 983 -9.03 -23.06 41.18
N ILE A 984 -9.63 -23.89 42.03
CA ILE A 984 -10.90 -23.58 42.70
C ILE A 984 -10.72 -22.38 43.65
N ILE A 985 -9.69 -22.43 44.49
CA ILE A 985 -9.38 -21.37 45.46
C ILE A 985 -9.06 -20.06 44.74
N MET A 986 -8.23 -20.13 43.69
CA MET A 986 -7.88 -18.96 42.88
C MET A 986 -9.10 -18.39 42.14
N ASN A 987 -9.96 -19.24 41.57
CA ASN A 987 -11.18 -18.79 40.89
C ASN A 987 -12.09 -18.00 41.83
N GLU A 988 -12.35 -18.53 43.03
CA GLU A 988 -13.16 -17.86 44.04
C GLU A 988 -12.56 -16.49 44.40
N MET A 989 -11.26 -16.45 44.66
CA MET A 989 -10.55 -15.22 45.01
C MET A 989 -10.59 -14.17 43.89
N ILE A 990 -10.27 -14.55 42.65
CA ILE A 990 -10.31 -13.63 41.50
C ILE A 990 -11.73 -13.10 41.33
N LYS A 991 -12.74 -13.97 41.41
CA LYS A 991 -14.13 -13.60 41.17
C LYS A 991 -14.66 -12.58 42.18
N GLU A 992 -14.27 -12.67 43.45
CA GLU A 992 -14.63 -11.67 44.46
C GLU A 992 -14.05 -10.29 44.16
N HIS A 993 -12.84 -10.25 43.59
CA HIS A 993 -12.06 -9.03 43.41
C HIS A 993 -12.15 -8.40 42.01
N THR A 994 -12.77 -9.08 41.04
CA THR A 994 -12.81 -8.68 39.62
C THR A 994 -14.21 -8.31 39.08
N LYS A 995 -15.15 -7.94 39.96
CA LYS A 995 -16.52 -7.56 39.57
C LYS A 995 -16.59 -6.32 38.64
N GLU A 996 -15.63 -5.41 38.77
CA GLU A 996 -15.54 -4.16 37.98
C GLU A 996 -14.52 -4.24 36.83
N THR A 997 -14.06 -5.45 36.51
CA THR A 997 -12.99 -5.69 35.55
C THR A 997 -13.56 -5.81 34.14
N ALA A 998 -13.00 -5.06 33.19
CA ALA A 998 -13.34 -5.17 31.79
C ALA A 998 -12.66 -6.39 31.13
N VAL A 999 -11.35 -6.55 31.37
CA VAL A 999 -10.53 -7.66 30.86
C VAL A 999 -9.50 -8.06 31.89
N LEU A 1000 -9.31 -9.37 32.06
CA LEU A 1000 -8.30 -9.97 32.93
C LEU A 1000 -7.22 -10.66 32.10
N PHE A 1001 -5.95 -10.35 32.34
CA PHE A 1001 -4.81 -11.11 31.81
C PHE A 1001 -4.18 -11.94 32.92
N THR A 1002 -4.04 -13.24 32.70
CA THR A 1002 -3.41 -14.16 33.65
C THR A 1002 -2.63 -15.25 32.93
N VAL A 1003 -2.01 -16.15 33.67
CA VAL A 1003 -1.14 -17.19 33.14
C VAL A 1003 -1.97 -18.38 32.65
N LEU A 1004 -1.59 -18.94 31.49
CA LEU A 1004 -2.10 -20.21 31.00
C LEU A 1004 -1.28 -21.36 31.60
N PRO A 1005 -1.88 -22.23 32.45
CA PRO A 1005 -1.20 -23.45 32.88
C PRO A 1005 -0.98 -24.37 31.68
N ALA A 1006 0.28 -24.71 31.41
CA ALA A 1006 0.63 -25.58 30.28
C ALA A 1006 0.13 -27.02 30.54
N PRO A 1007 -0.42 -27.71 29.52
CA PRO A 1007 -0.77 -29.12 29.65
C PRO A 1007 0.50 -29.97 29.81
N HIS A 1008 0.38 -31.14 30.42
CA HIS A 1008 1.47 -32.11 30.45
C HIS A 1008 1.81 -32.56 29.02
N ALA A 1009 3.08 -32.90 28.76
CA ALA A 1009 3.50 -33.33 27.43
C ALA A 1009 2.71 -34.58 26.98
N LYS A 1010 2.21 -34.56 25.73
CA LYS A 1010 1.44 -35.65 25.11
C LYS A 1010 0.09 -35.91 25.79
N THR A 1011 -0.53 -34.91 26.40
CA THR A 1011 -1.89 -35.01 26.95
C THR A 1011 -2.90 -35.33 25.84
N TYR A 1012 -2.69 -34.80 24.63
CA TYR A 1012 -3.55 -35.08 23.47
C TYR A 1012 -3.66 -36.57 23.09
N GLN A 1013 -2.71 -37.43 23.47
CA GLN A 1013 -2.75 -38.85 23.12
C GLN A 1013 -3.86 -39.61 23.86
N ASN A 1014 -4.32 -39.08 25.00
CA ASN A 1014 -5.36 -39.69 25.81
C ASN A 1014 -6.57 -38.76 25.91
N PHE A 1015 -7.72 -39.25 25.45
CA PHE A 1015 -8.98 -38.50 25.47
C PHE A 1015 -9.36 -38.05 26.88
N THR A 1016 -9.29 -38.95 27.86
CA THR A 1016 -9.68 -38.65 29.25
C THR A 1016 -8.79 -37.60 29.87
N LYS A 1017 -7.47 -37.65 29.63
CA LYS A 1017 -6.53 -36.63 30.14
C LYS A 1017 -6.73 -35.27 29.46
N SER A 1018 -7.05 -35.27 28.16
CA SER A 1018 -7.37 -34.04 27.41
C SER A 1018 -8.66 -33.40 27.91
N GLU A 1019 -9.68 -34.21 28.20
CA GLU A 1019 -10.93 -33.75 28.78
C GLU A 1019 -10.73 -33.20 30.19
N GLN A 1020 -9.97 -33.90 31.04
CA GLN A 1020 -9.59 -33.43 32.37
C GLN A 1020 -8.88 -32.07 32.33
N TYR A 1021 -7.91 -31.88 31.43
CA TYR A 1021 -7.22 -30.59 31.31
C TYR A 1021 -8.16 -29.44 30.88
N VAL A 1022 -9.06 -29.70 29.92
CA VAL A 1022 -10.05 -28.70 29.48
C VAL A 1022 -11.04 -28.39 30.60
N ASP A 1023 -11.45 -29.39 31.38
CA ASP A 1023 -12.32 -29.22 32.53
C ASP A 1023 -11.64 -28.45 33.68
N ASP A 1024 -10.36 -28.72 33.95
CA ASP A 1024 -9.56 -27.99 34.95
C ASP A 1024 -9.42 -26.51 34.57
N LEU A 1025 -9.13 -26.21 33.29
CA LEU A 1025 -9.13 -24.85 32.78
C LEU A 1025 -10.51 -24.19 32.87
N LEU A 1026 -11.58 -24.94 32.59
CA LEU A 1026 -12.95 -24.43 32.72
C LEU A 1026 -13.28 -24.11 34.18
N ILE A 1027 -12.89 -24.95 35.14
CA ILE A 1027 -13.04 -24.71 36.59
C ILE A 1027 -12.32 -23.41 36.96
N PHE A 1028 -11.07 -23.24 36.50
CA PHE A 1028 -10.29 -22.04 36.75
C PHE A 1028 -10.96 -20.77 36.18
N MET A 1029 -11.54 -20.83 34.98
CA MET A 1029 -12.14 -19.67 34.31
C MET A 1029 -13.63 -19.45 34.61
N LYS A 1030 -14.30 -20.39 35.29
CA LYS A 1030 -15.75 -20.37 35.46
C LYS A 1030 -16.21 -19.09 36.15
N GLY A 1031 -17.08 -18.32 35.49
CA GLY A 1031 -17.64 -17.10 36.06
C GLY A 1031 -16.69 -15.90 36.14
N LEU A 1032 -15.47 -16.00 35.60
CA LEU A 1032 -14.56 -14.85 35.47
C LEU A 1032 -15.04 -13.85 34.41
N PRO A 1033 -14.59 -12.57 34.49
CA PRO A 1033 -14.72 -11.60 33.39
C PRO A 1033 -13.98 -12.09 32.13
N PRO A 1034 -14.16 -11.44 30.96
CA PRO A 1034 -13.41 -11.78 29.75
C PRO A 1034 -11.91 -11.87 30.05
N CYS A 1035 -11.31 -13.04 29.82
CA CYS A 1035 -9.95 -13.31 30.25
C CYS A 1035 -9.05 -13.86 29.14
N GLY A 1036 -7.83 -13.34 29.06
CA GLY A 1036 -6.75 -13.84 28.22
C GLY A 1036 -5.72 -14.58 29.08
N LEU A 1037 -5.67 -15.91 28.93
CA LEU A 1037 -4.66 -16.77 29.53
C LEU A 1037 -3.42 -16.78 28.62
N ILE A 1038 -2.27 -16.37 29.12
CA ILE A 1038 -1.05 -16.19 28.34
C ILE A 1038 0.00 -17.21 28.74
N HIS A 1039 0.69 -17.79 27.76
CA HIS A 1039 1.93 -18.53 27.94
C HIS A 1039 2.97 -17.97 26.97
N SER A 1040 4.11 -17.54 27.50
CA SER A 1040 5.18 -16.92 26.70
C SER A 1040 6.51 -17.61 26.95
N LYS A 1041 7.26 -17.78 25.86
CA LYS A 1041 8.68 -18.18 25.83
C LYS A 1041 9.59 -17.04 25.36
N SER A 1042 9.00 -15.97 24.85
CA SER A 1042 9.72 -14.78 24.42
C SER A 1042 10.00 -13.86 25.60
N LEU A 1043 11.25 -13.43 25.76
CA LEU A 1043 11.58 -12.32 26.66
C LEU A 1043 11.18 -11.00 25.97
N THR A 1044 10.18 -10.31 26.51
CA THR A 1044 9.61 -9.10 25.87
C THR A 1044 10.11 -7.79 26.45
N ILE A 1045 10.76 -7.82 27.62
CA ILE A 1045 11.25 -6.63 28.28
C ILE A 1045 12.76 -6.74 28.48
N THR A 1046 13.50 -5.73 28.00
CA THR A 1046 14.91 -5.58 28.34
C THR A 1046 15.02 -5.28 29.83
N THR A 1047 15.54 -6.22 30.61
CA THR A 1047 16.03 -6.01 31.97
C THR A 1047 17.34 -5.20 32.01
N ALA A 1048 17.78 -4.67 30.86
CA ALA A 1048 18.91 -3.75 30.76
C ALA A 1048 18.46 -2.32 31.07
N LEU A 1049 18.29 -2.00 32.36
CA LEU A 1049 18.45 -0.66 32.90
C LEU A 1049 19.13 -0.76 34.28
#